data_AF-A0A4Q6AGY1-F1
#
_entry.id   AF-A0A4Q6AGY1-F1
#
_cell.length_a   1.000
_cell.length_b   1.000
_cell.length_c   1.000
_cell.angle_alpha   90.00
_cell.angle_beta   90.00
_cell.angle_gamma   90.00
#
_symmetry.space_group_name_H-M   'P 1'
#
loop_
_entity.id
_entity.type
_entity.pdbx_description
1 polymer ?
#
loop_
_entity_poly.entity_id
_entity_poly.type
_entity_poly.pdbx_seq_one_letter_code
_entity_poly.pdbx_strand_id
1 'polypeptide(L)'
;YLYHVNVLRDSSRLNIDSVKLLSSITEGNNKQLTLTTNEIQASVTGQFSIMGLPQSARMYLSYYLPQYVRRPIIVNEQQNLKFELTANNTDDLVSLFNHQIRIGSGTRMTGSMDMRNQQLSFTGTIPAFAYGAFRLNNIQINSSGTYGGLKLEAMATGIKAGENDIASTVQFQTNIFQDTARFQLLTTTPTSIGSAELNGIAYADRDSFFLSILPSEFYLNSARWEIPAGNEIVFAKEHIGIKNLNLQSGVQTIRINGDNNYSPGVANVTIRNFDIAPLNSLLGMETMNLDGRINGEFKVASLLKNQIIDFDVAANNLRINRDTLGELRAAGSYEVASSLITLKNGSGISYKDSKASLTGTYSFNPQSGEKVDADINLDHAAVNWMQPFLAGYVHSLTGHLSGAINIKGTASDPITTGSITLDEVGFAPDITGAHYTIKDATIGVSDTKFDLGSITVTDDEGREGVLTGSIMHTRLSRMNLRLNLRSDNIQVVDLKDYQNSNFYGDVKASVQLRLSGPINNLNLNIFATPQKNSRLFIPIGYGSDVSDYNYISFKQYGEVQAPKEESKSKLNIRIDAIATPDLEATIILDPATGDQIWAKGSGNIILELPSDGEMKMNGNYIIDEGKYNFSFKQLQVLNYKRQFTINSNSVIKWNGDIADADLDVTAYAQIKARLYDLIISEVDRVGLSQNEIRDAQIMQMVNVNMNMRGSLKEPDLRFRLDLAENRSVGTYAYLKLMRINNDDRELLNQVASLLLLEQFVPPEGISNSNAVASGTINNMSELVSSAASSQVTNFANKILGMEDLY
;
A
#
# COMPACT_ATOMS: atom_id res chain seq x y z
N TYR A 1 -10.61 -2.15 69.92
CA TYR A 1 -10.25 -3.10 68.87
C TYR A 1 -11.49 -3.88 68.52
N LEU A 2 -11.75 -4.08 67.22
CA LEU A 2 -12.72 -5.06 66.71
C LEU A 2 -11.95 -6.02 65.81
N TYR A 3 -12.33 -7.29 65.80
CA TYR A 3 -11.67 -8.34 65.00
C TYR A 3 -12.71 -9.09 64.18
N HIS A 4 -12.33 -9.56 63.01
CA HIS A 4 -13.17 -10.38 62.12
C HIS A 4 -14.52 -9.73 61.80
N VAL A 5 -14.51 -8.45 61.44
CA VAL A 5 -15.73 -7.74 61.06
C VAL A 5 -16.07 -8.10 59.62
N ASN A 6 -17.31 -8.53 59.41
CA ASN A 6 -17.81 -8.91 58.09
C ASN A 6 -19.04 -8.05 57.76
N VAL A 7 -18.97 -7.30 56.66
CA VAL A 7 -20.05 -6.43 56.19
C VAL A 7 -20.58 -6.98 54.88
N LEU A 8 -21.91 -7.16 54.80
CA LEU A 8 -22.60 -7.67 53.62
C LEU A 8 -23.57 -6.60 53.10
N ARG A 9 -23.48 -6.28 51.81
CA ARG A 9 -24.44 -5.41 51.11
C ARG A 9 -24.59 -5.87 49.66
N ASP A 10 -25.82 -6.11 49.24
CA ASP A 10 -26.19 -6.39 47.83
C ASP A 10 -25.25 -7.39 47.13
N SER A 11 -24.89 -8.49 47.82
CA SER A 11 -23.95 -9.57 47.44
C SER A 11 -22.44 -9.29 47.53
N SER A 12 -22.01 -8.04 47.75
CA SER A 12 -20.62 -7.71 48.09
C SER A 12 -20.31 -8.01 49.56
N ARG A 13 -19.18 -8.69 49.80
CA ARG A 13 -18.67 -9.03 51.12
C ARG A 13 -17.38 -8.27 51.38
N LEU A 14 -17.36 -7.44 52.42
CA LEU A 14 -16.16 -6.79 52.91
C LEU A 14 -15.68 -7.49 54.19
N ASN A 15 -14.51 -8.12 54.11
CA ASN A 15 -13.85 -8.72 55.27
C ASN A 15 -12.82 -7.74 55.85
N ILE A 16 -12.95 -7.47 57.14
CA ILE A 16 -12.02 -6.59 57.87
C ILE A 16 -11.42 -7.40 59.02
N ASP A 17 -10.15 -7.75 58.89
CA ASP A 17 -9.44 -8.60 59.85
C ASP A 17 -9.37 -7.95 61.24
N SER A 18 -9.06 -6.66 61.28
CA SER A 18 -9.07 -5.88 62.51
C SER A 18 -9.39 -4.42 62.26
N VAL A 19 -10.05 -3.80 63.23
CA VAL A 19 -10.25 -2.35 63.33
C VAL A 19 -9.66 -1.87 64.63
N LYS A 20 -8.63 -1.03 64.53
CA LYS A 20 -7.96 -0.38 65.65
C LYS A 20 -8.24 1.12 65.58
N LEU A 21 -8.92 1.63 66.59
CA LEU A 21 -9.11 3.07 66.80
C LEU A 21 -8.31 3.48 68.05
N LEU A 22 -7.39 4.42 67.89
CA LEU A 22 -6.61 5.00 68.98
C LEU A 22 -6.89 6.49 69.06
N SER A 23 -7.15 6.98 70.27
CA SER A 23 -7.28 8.41 70.56
C SER A 23 -6.26 8.79 71.62
N SER A 24 -5.51 9.87 71.40
CA SER A 24 -4.57 10.44 72.36
C SER A 24 -4.65 11.97 72.36
N ILE A 25 -4.11 12.58 73.42
CA ILE A 25 -3.93 14.03 73.54
C ILE A 25 -2.42 14.27 73.66
N THR A 26 -1.86 15.11 72.81
CA THR A 26 -0.43 15.46 72.80
C THR A 26 -0.17 16.75 73.58
N GLU A 27 1.09 17.08 73.82
CA GLU A 27 1.48 18.38 74.37
C GLU A 27 0.90 19.53 73.52
N GLY A 28 0.37 20.56 74.17
CA GLY A 28 -0.35 21.67 73.50
C GLY A 28 -1.87 21.47 73.31
N ASN A 29 -2.47 20.46 73.97
CA ASN A 29 -3.92 20.16 73.92
C ASN A 29 -4.44 19.78 72.50
N ASN A 30 -3.55 19.29 71.64
CA ASN A 30 -3.93 18.71 70.35
C ASN A 30 -4.40 17.27 70.55
N LYS A 31 -5.48 16.90 69.87
CA LYS A 31 -5.98 15.53 69.83
C LYS A 31 -5.38 14.83 68.63
N GLN A 32 -5.12 13.54 68.77
CA GLN A 32 -4.78 12.65 67.67
C GLN A 32 -5.74 11.47 67.70
N LEU A 33 -6.35 11.18 66.56
CA LEU A 33 -7.21 10.03 66.34
C LEU A 33 -6.67 9.23 65.16
N THR A 34 -6.34 7.96 65.38
CA THR A 34 -5.84 7.06 64.33
C THR A 34 -6.76 5.86 64.18
N LEU A 35 -7.25 5.64 62.97
CA LEU A 35 -7.96 4.45 62.54
C LEU A 35 -7.01 3.59 61.70
N THR A 36 -6.87 2.32 62.06
CA THR A 36 -6.09 1.34 61.29
C THR A 36 -6.94 0.11 61.07
N THR A 37 -7.03 -0.30 59.81
CA THR A 37 -7.64 -1.54 59.33
C THR A 37 -6.63 -2.28 58.44
N ASN A 38 -7.01 -3.41 57.86
CA ASN A 38 -6.16 -4.11 56.89
C ASN A 38 -5.89 -3.27 55.62
N GLU A 39 -6.87 -2.47 55.16
CA GLU A 39 -6.75 -1.73 53.89
C GLU A 39 -6.68 -0.21 54.04
N ILE A 40 -7.13 0.33 55.17
CA ILE A 40 -7.19 1.76 55.43
C ILE A 40 -6.43 2.11 56.70
N GLN A 41 -5.55 3.09 56.59
CA GLN A 41 -4.97 3.81 57.70
C GLN A 41 -5.33 5.29 57.59
N ALA A 42 -6.08 5.81 58.55
CA ALA A 42 -6.45 7.21 58.61
C ALA A 42 -5.99 7.83 59.94
N SER A 43 -5.57 9.08 59.91
CA SER A 43 -5.28 9.84 61.12
C SER A 43 -5.80 11.27 61.02
N VAL A 44 -6.25 11.81 62.15
CA VAL A 44 -6.65 13.22 62.30
C VAL A 44 -5.92 13.78 63.51
N THR A 45 -5.26 14.93 63.34
CA THR A 45 -4.48 15.60 64.38
C THR A 45 -4.87 17.07 64.49
N GLY A 46 -4.92 17.63 65.70
CA GLY A 46 -5.16 19.06 65.94
C GLY A 46 -6.20 19.34 67.01
N GLN A 47 -6.74 20.56 67.02
CA GLN A 47 -7.80 20.98 67.94
C GLN A 47 -9.15 20.74 67.29
N PHE A 48 -9.71 19.54 67.52
CA PHE A 48 -10.98 19.17 66.92
C PHE A 48 -11.98 18.51 67.88
N SER A 49 -13.24 18.53 67.47
CA SER A 49 -14.34 17.74 68.03
C SER A 49 -14.85 16.82 66.92
N ILE A 50 -14.71 15.51 67.13
CA ILE A 50 -15.12 14.48 66.15
C ILE A 50 -16.60 14.62 65.77
N MET A 51 -17.46 14.91 66.76
CA MET A 51 -18.90 15.11 66.57
C MET A 51 -19.22 16.37 65.77
N GLY A 52 -18.31 17.35 65.75
CA GLY A 52 -18.45 18.58 64.99
C GLY A 52 -17.96 18.50 63.54
N LEU A 53 -17.14 17.50 63.18
CA LEU A 53 -16.56 17.37 61.83
C LEU A 53 -17.61 17.32 60.71
N PRO A 54 -18.72 16.56 60.83
CA PRO A 54 -19.73 16.54 59.79
C PRO A 54 -20.33 17.92 59.52
N GLN A 55 -20.56 18.72 60.56
CA GLN A 55 -21.10 20.07 60.40
C GLN A 55 -20.06 21.03 59.81
N SER A 56 -18.78 20.91 60.20
CA SER A 56 -17.70 21.70 59.62
C SER A 56 -17.51 21.42 58.13
N ALA A 57 -17.49 20.15 57.73
CA ALA A 57 -17.45 19.77 56.30
C ALA A 57 -18.69 20.29 55.55
N ARG A 58 -19.88 20.13 56.13
CA ARG A 58 -21.12 20.70 55.57
C ARG A 58 -21.09 22.22 55.44
N MET A 59 -20.43 22.94 56.35
CA MET A 59 -20.32 24.39 56.27
C MET A 59 -19.58 24.79 54.98
N TYR A 60 -18.40 24.22 54.71
CA TYR A 60 -17.67 24.47 53.45
C TYR A 60 -18.51 24.09 52.23
N LEU A 61 -19.07 22.88 52.22
CA LEU A 61 -19.90 22.41 51.11
C LEU A 61 -21.12 23.31 50.87
N SER A 62 -21.69 23.93 51.91
CA SER A 62 -22.82 24.87 51.76
C SER A 62 -22.46 26.19 51.09
N TYR A 63 -21.17 26.60 51.08
CA TYR A 63 -20.72 27.76 50.28
C TYR A 63 -20.48 27.38 48.81
N TYR A 64 -20.06 26.14 48.56
CA TYR A 64 -19.77 25.66 47.21
C TYR A 64 -21.03 25.21 46.48
N LEU A 65 -21.92 24.51 47.16
CA LEU A 65 -23.13 23.87 46.62
C LEU A 65 -24.38 24.17 47.50
N PRO A 66 -24.75 25.44 47.74
CA PRO A 66 -25.83 25.82 48.65
C PRO A 66 -27.20 25.24 48.29
N GLN A 67 -27.48 24.92 47.02
CA GLN A 67 -28.73 24.27 46.64
C GLN A 67 -28.84 22.83 47.20
N TYR A 68 -27.71 22.11 47.24
CA TYR A 68 -27.67 20.69 47.62
C TYR A 68 -27.31 20.50 49.09
N VAL A 69 -26.51 21.40 49.65
CA VAL A 69 -26.02 21.31 51.02
C VAL A 69 -26.53 22.48 51.83
N ARG A 70 -27.54 22.20 52.66
CA ARG A 70 -28.06 23.17 53.62
C ARG A 70 -26.99 23.56 54.62
N ARG A 71 -26.80 24.87 54.80
CA ARG A 71 -25.92 25.44 55.81
C ARG A 71 -26.25 24.89 57.21
N PRO A 72 -25.25 24.43 57.98
CA PRO A 72 -25.48 23.93 59.33
C PRO A 72 -25.88 25.08 60.28
N ILE A 73 -26.78 24.79 61.22
CA ILE A 73 -27.25 25.76 62.22
C ILE A 73 -26.22 25.93 63.35
N ILE A 74 -25.55 24.84 63.72
CA ILE A 74 -24.52 24.82 64.76
C ILE A 74 -23.24 24.29 64.14
N VAL A 75 -22.17 25.07 64.21
CA VAL A 75 -20.83 24.68 63.77
C VAL A 75 -19.82 25.05 64.85
N ASN A 76 -18.77 24.23 64.99
CA ASN A 76 -17.66 24.55 65.86
C ASN A 76 -16.62 25.35 65.07
N GLU A 77 -16.54 26.66 65.32
CA GLU A 77 -15.59 27.57 64.67
C GLU A 77 -14.14 27.41 65.17
N GLN A 78 -13.92 26.60 66.22
CA GLN A 78 -12.58 26.32 66.76
C GLN A 78 -11.93 25.07 66.16
N GLN A 79 -12.55 24.43 65.16
CA GLN A 79 -11.99 23.24 64.53
C GLN A 79 -10.75 23.64 63.71
N ASN A 80 -9.59 23.10 64.10
CA ASN A 80 -8.34 23.19 63.36
C ASN A 80 -7.68 21.81 63.35
N LEU A 81 -7.64 21.16 62.19
CA LEU A 81 -7.14 19.81 62.05
C LEU A 81 -6.33 19.60 60.78
N LYS A 82 -5.48 18.58 60.84
CA LYS A 82 -4.84 17.94 59.69
C LYS A 82 -5.31 16.49 59.64
N PHE A 83 -5.55 15.97 58.45
CA PHE A 83 -5.87 14.56 58.26
C PHE A 83 -4.93 13.93 57.23
N GLU A 84 -4.70 12.64 57.41
CA GLU A 84 -3.98 11.79 56.47
C GLU A 84 -4.74 10.48 56.33
N LEU A 85 -4.85 9.99 55.10
CA LEU A 85 -5.49 8.75 54.72
C LEU A 85 -4.56 8.02 53.76
N THR A 86 -4.19 6.79 54.08
CA THR A 86 -3.55 5.85 53.18
C THR A 86 -4.49 4.67 53.01
N ALA A 87 -4.75 4.31 51.76
CA ALA A 87 -5.63 3.23 51.39
C ALA A 87 -4.93 2.31 50.39
N ASN A 88 -4.85 1.03 50.75
CA ASN A 88 -4.27 -0.03 49.93
C ASN A 88 -5.38 -0.62 49.05
N ASN A 89 -5.73 -1.89 49.22
CA ASN A 89 -6.73 -2.53 48.36
C ASN A 89 -8.15 -2.16 48.83
N THR A 90 -8.74 -1.15 48.20
CA THR A 90 -10.09 -0.67 48.56
C THR A 90 -11.18 -1.13 47.62
N ASP A 91 -10.88 -1.99 46.65
CA ASP A 91 -11.85 -2.45 45.64
C ASP A 91 -13.08 -3.10 46.30
N ASP A 92 -12.86 -3.95 47.31
CA ASP A 92 -13.95 -4.58 48.07
C ASP A 92 -14.83 -3.54 48.78
N LEU A 93 -14.24 -2.49 49.34
CA LEU A 93 -14.96 -1.42 50.03
C LEU A 93 -15.73 -0.53 49.05
N VAL A 94 -15.10 -0.12 47.95
CA VAL A 94 -15.67 0.78 46.95
C VAL A 94 -16.81 0.08 46.19
N SER A 95 -16.67 -1.23 45.95
CA SER A 95 -17.70 -2.04 45.27
C SER A 95 -19.02 -2.09 46.04
N LEU A 96 -19.03 -1.91 47.37
CA LEU A 96 -20.26 -1.82 48.19
C LEU A 96 -21.13 -0.61 47.84
N PHE A 97 -20.55 0.40 47.17
CA PHE A 97 -21.26 1.61 46.76
C PHE A 97 -21.46 1.64 45.25
N ASN A 98 -20.45 1.23 44.47
CA ASN A 98 -20.54 1.16 43.03
C ASN A 98 -19.54 0.14 42.47
N HIS A 99 -20.03 -0.97 41.92
CA HIS A 99 -19.21 -2.03 41.32
C HIS A 99 -18.41 -1.59 40.08
N GLN A 100 -18.73 -0.45 39.48
CA GLN A 100 -18.01 0.07 38.31
C GLN A 100 -16.75 0.85 38.69
N ILE A 101 -16.63 1.29 39.95
CA ILE A 101 -15.48 2.05 40.43
C ILE A 101 -14.44 1.08 40.99
N ARG A 102 -13.19 1.22 40.54
CA ARG A 102 -12.02 0.56 41.14
C ARG A 102 -10.94 1.58 41.42
N ILE A 103 -10.25 1.40 42.55
CA ILE A 103 -9.22 2.33 43.02
C ILE A 103 -7.97 1.52 43.33
N GLY A 104 -6.88 1.86 42.64
CA GLY A 104 -5.59 1.20 42.78
C GLY A 104 -5.01 1.33 44.19
N SER A 105 -4.28 0.28 44.59
CA SER A 105 -3.56 0.23 45.86
C SER A 105 -2.50 1.33 45.97
N GLY A 106 -2.33 1.88 47.18
CA GLY A 106 -1.39 2.95 47.46
C GLY A 106 -1.98 4.36 47.29
N THR A 107 -3.31 4.48 47.40
CA THR A 107 -3.97 5.78 47.44
C THR A 107 -3.56 6.53 48.71
N ARG A 108 -3.15 7.79 48.58
CA ARG A 108 -2.82 8.65 49.71
C ARG A 108 -3.54 9.97 49.58
N MET A 109 -4.14 10.45 50.66
CA MET A 109 -4.76 11.76 50.74
C MET A 109 -4.31 12.44 52.03
N THR A 110 -3.96 13.71 51.95
CA THR A 110 -3.66 14.55 53.11
C THR A 110 -4.43 15.84 53.01
N GLY A 111 -4.77 16.45 54.13
CA GLY A 111 -5.44 17.74 54.09
C GLY A 111 -5.51 18.43 55.43
N SER A 112 -6.05 19.63 55.42
CA SER A 112 -6.25 20.44 56.61
C SER A 112 -7.54 21.23 56.53
N MET A 113 -8.13 21.49 57.70
CA MET A 113 -9.34 22.28 57.84
C MET A 113 -9.18 23.20 59.05
N ASP A 114 -9.23 24.50 58.82
CA ASP A 114 -9.22 25.56 59.84
C ASP A 114 -10.48 26.41 59.65
N MET A 115 -11.44 26.26 60.57
CA MET A 115 -12.70 26.99 60.51
C MET A 115 -12.53 28.48 60.81
N ARG A 116 -11.60 28.86 61.70
CA ARG A 116 -11.38 30.25 62.11
C ARG A 116 -10.79 31.08 60.98
N ASN A 117 -9.81 30.50 60.28
CA ASN A 117 -9.14 31.15 59.15
C ASN A 117 -9.85 30.86 57.81
N GLN A 118 -10.93 30.06 57.82
CA GLN A 118 -11.70 29.68 56.63
C GLN A 118 -10.83 29.01 55.57
N GLN A 119 -9.93 28.12 55.99
CA GLN A 119 -9.03 27.41 55.11
C GLN A 119 -9.37 25.91 55.07
N LEU A 120 -9.58 25.42 53.87
CA LEU A 120 -9.67 24.00 53.55
C LEU A 120 -8.58 23.68 52.53
N SER A 121 -7.82 22.62 52.74
CA SER A 121 -6.91 22.12 51.73
C SER A 121 -6.89 20.61 51.74
N PHE A 122 -6.73 20.02 50.56
CA PHE A 122 -6.42 18.60 50.46
C PHE A 122 -5.57 18.33 49.22
N THR A 123 -4.67 17.38 49.36
CA THR A 123 -3.86 16.84 48.27
C THR A 123 -4.01 15.33 48.27
N GLY A 124 -3.91 14.70 47.11
CA GLY A 124 -4.02 13.26 47.01
C GLY A 124 -3.33 12.68 45.79
N THR A 125 -2.90 11.44 45.92
CA THR A 125 -2.37 10.62 44.83
C THR A 125 -3.17 9.32 44.76
N ILE A 126 -3.71 9.02 43.59
CA ILE A 126 -4.45 7.80 43.30
C ILE A 126 -3.71 7.07 42.17
N PRO A 127 -2.99 5.97 42.46
CA PRO A 127 -2.13 5.31 41.47
C PRO A 127 -2.88 4.80 40.24
N ALA A 128 -4.11 4.30 40.43
CA ALA A 128 -4.98 3.90 39.34
C ALA A 128 -6.44 4.15 39.71
N PHE A 129 -7.26 4.51 38.74
CA PHE A 129 -8.70 4.65 38.87
C PHE A 129 -9.35 4.06 37.64
N ALA A 130 -10.41 3.28 37.83
CA ALA A 130 -11.23 2.81 36.73
C ALA A 130 -12.71 3.08 37.02
N TYR A 131 -13.43 3.49 35.98
CA TYR A 131 -14.88 3.60 35.96
C TYR A 131 -15.42 2.93 34.69
N GLY A 132 -15.97 1.72 34.84
CA GLY A 132 -16.38 0.91 33.69
C GLY A 132 -15.20 0.62 32.75
N ALA A 133 -15.26 1.11 31.50
CA ALA A 133 -14.20 0.96 30.50
C ALA A 133 -13.10 2.03 30.58
N PHE A 134 -13.32 3.11 31.33
CA PHE A 134 -12.36 4.21 31.45
C PHE A 134 -11.33 3.89 32.52
N ARG A 135 -10.05 4.14 32.21
CA ARG A 135 -8.92 3.95 33.13
C ARG A 135 -8.02 5.18 33.11
N LEU A 136 -7.59 5.59 34.31
CA LEU A 136 -6.68 6.70 34.56
C LEU A 136 -5.58 6.22 35.50
N ASN A 137 -4.34 6.61 35.23
CA ASN A 137 -3.20 6.30 36.08
C ASN A 137 -2.63 7.57 36.73
N ASN A 138 -1.96 7.38 37.86
CA ASN A 138 -1.19 8.42 38.55
C ASN A 138 -1.95 9.74 38.74
N ILE A 139 -3.20 9.66 39.21
CA ILE A 139 -4.00 10.86 39.45
C ILE A 139 -3.40 11.61 40.63
N GLN A 140 -3.03 12.85 40.42
CA GLN A 140 -2.63 13.81 41.44
C GLN A 140 -3.71 14.86 41.59
N ILE A 141 -4.12 15.14 42.82
CA ILE A 141 -5.16 16.12 43.12
C ILE A 141 -4.58 17.13 44.11
N ASN A 142 -4.78 18.41 43.85
CA ASN A 142 -4.49 19.51 44.74
C ASN A 142 -5.71 20.40 44.85
N SER A 143 -6.12 20.74 46.06
CA SER A 143 -7.30 21.57 46.27
C SER A 143 -7.12 22.52 47.44
N SER A 144 -7.61 23.74 47.25
CA SER A 144 -7.65 24.77 48.27
C SER A 144 -9.01 25.47 48.24
N GLY A 145 -9.58 25.69 49.42
CA GLY A 145 -10.93 26.23 49.56
C GLY A 145 -11.03 27.22 50.70
N THR A 146 -11.93 28.18 50.53
CA THR A 146 -12.36 29.14 51.54
C THR A 146 -13.87 29.28 51.48
N TYR A 147 -14.49 30.09 52.33
CA TYR A 147 -15.92 30.41 52.13
C TYR A 147 -16.19 31.18 50.82
N GLY A 148 -15.16 31.67 50.12
CA GLY A 148 -15.27 32.31 48.80
C GLY A 148 -15.16 31.37 47.60
N GLY A 149 -14.96 30.06 47.80
CA GLY A 149 -14.90 29.08 46.70
C GLY A 149 -13.86 27.98 46.90
N LEU A 150 -13.98 26.92 46.12
CA LEU A 150 -13.09 25.75 46.10
C LEU A 150 -12.34 25.68 44.77
N LYS A 151 -11.03 25.81 44.82
CA LYS A 151 -10.13 25.51 43.70
C LYS A 151 -9.71 24.05 43.77
N LEU A 152 -9.79 23.36 42.64
CA LEU A 152 -9.31 21.99 42.47
C LEU A 152 -8.51 21.89 41.19
N GLU A 153 -7.33 21.29 41.29
CA GLU A 153 -6.44 20.96 40.20
C GLU A 153 -6.18 19.46 40.26
N ALA A 154 -6.39 18.77 39.15
CA ALA A 154 -6.13 17.35 39.02
C ALA A 154 -5.31 17.08 37.77
N MET A 155 -4.31 16.20 37.87
CA MET A 155 -3.52 15.72 36.75
C MET A 155 -3.55 14.20 36.73
N ALA A 156 -3.70 13.60 35.55
CA ALA A 156 -3.68 12.14 35.38
C ALA A 156 -2.88 11.77 34.13
N THR A 157 -2.36 10.54 34.09
CA THR A 157 -1.62 9.99 32.95
C THR A 157 -2.22 8.67 32.46
N GLY A 158 -1.91 8.30 31.21
CA GLY A 158 -2.30 7.01 30.62
C GLY A 158 -3.81 6.79 30.59
N ILE A 159 -4.55 7.74 29.99
CA ILE A 159 -6.01 7.70 29.91
C ILE A 159 -6.41 6.73 28.81
N LYS A 160 -7.18 5.70 29.18
CA LYS A 160 -7.68 4.68 28.26
C LYS A 160 -9.19 4.57 28.30
N ALA A 161 -9.78 4.21 27.15
CA ALA A 161 -11.15 3.76 27.04
C ALA A 161 -11.15 2.38 26.36
N GLY A 162 -11.43 1.32 27.14
CA GLY A 162 -11.20 -0.05 26.68
C GLY A 162 -9.70 -0.30 26.47
N GLU A 163 -9.34 -0.74 25.26
CA GLU A 163 -7.95 -0.96 24.85
C GLU A 163 -7.30 0.26 24.17
N ASN A 164 -8.07 1.32 23.90
CA ASN A 164 -7.60 2.48 23.15
C ASN A 164 -6.99 3.55 24.08
N ASP A 165 -5.81 4.06 23.71
CA ASP A 165 -5.18 5.22 24.33
C ASP A 165 -5.87 6.51 23.86
N ILE A 166 -6.45 7.25 24.82
CA ILE A 166 -7.20 8.49 24.55
C ILE A 166 -6.30 9.71 24.74
N ALA A 167 -5.52 9.73 25.82
CA ALA A 167 -4.59 10.82 26.11
C ALA A 167 -3.44 10.33 26.99
N SER A 168 -2.24 10.85 26.72
CA SER A 168 -1.06 10.64 27.57
C SER A 168 -1.20 11.36 28.89
N THR A 169 -1.68 12.60 28.87
CA THR A 169 -1.93 13.39 30.08
C THR A 169 -3.24 14.16 29.99
N VAL A 170 -3.88 14.34 31.14
CA VAL A 170 -5.05 15.20 31.33
C VAL A 170 -4.77 16.08 32.53
N GLN A 171 -4.98 17.39 32.37
CA GLN A 171 -4.97 18.37 33.45
C GLN A 171 -6.36 18.98 33.53
N PHE A 172 -6.96 18.95 34.71
CA PHE A 172 -8.29 19.49 34.98
C PHE A 172 -8.17 20.52 36.09
N GLN A 173 -8.64 21.74 35.84
CA GLN A 173 -8.70 22.80 36.83
C GLN A 173 -10.14 23.25 36.97
N THR A 174 -10.61 23.51 38.19
CA THR A 174 -11.95 24.03 38.44
C THR A 174 -11.99 24.95 39.65
N ASN A 175 -12.87 25.95 39.59
CA ASN A 175 -13.26 26.77 40.72
C ASN A 175 -14.77 26.65 40.93
N ILE A 176 -15.15 26.14 42.11
CA ILE A 176 -16.55 25.88 42.48
C ILE A 176 -16.99 26.91 43.52
N PHE A 177 -18.05 27.65 43.22
CA PHE A 177 -18.67 28.61 44.12
C PHE A 177 -20.14 28.79 43.78
N GLN A 178 -21.02 28.77 44.78
CA GLN A 178 -22.47 28.98 44.62
C GLN A 178 -23.07 28.15 43.47
N ASP A 179 -22.91 26.83 43.56
CA ASP A 179 -23.43 25.82 42.63
C ASP A 179 -22.83 25.89 41.21
N THR A 180 -21.90 26.81 40.96
CA THR A 180 -21.25 27.00 39.66
C THR A 180 -19.79 26.56 39.71
N ALA A 181 -19.41 25.68 38.81
CA ALA A 181 -18.04 25.27 38.53
C ALA A 181 -17.56 25.90 37.22
N ARG A 182 -16.50 26.71 37.28
CA ARG A 182 -15.76 27.14 36.08
C ARG A 182 -14.55 26.26 35.93
N PHE A 183 -14.36 25.62 34.78
CA PHE A 183 -13.30 24.64 34.59
C PHE A 183 -12.51 24.84 33.30
N GLN A 184 -11.29 24.30 33.31
CA GLN A 184 -10.42 24.12 32.15
C GLN A 184 -9.93 22.66 32.14
N LEU A 185 -9.92 22.05 30.97
CA LEU A 185 -9.39 20.71 30.71
C LEU A 185 -8.33 20.82 29.61
N LEU A 186 -7.10 20.39 29.89
CA LEU A 186 -6.01 20.31 28.92
C LEU A 186 -5.64 18.84 28.72
N THR A 187 -5.49 18.40 27.48
CA THR A 187 -5.05 17.04 27.16
C THR A 187 -3.82 17.07 26.25
N THR A 188 -2.96 16.06 26.40
CA THR A 188 -1.89 15.79 25.43
C THR A 188 -1.99 14.35 24.95
N THR A 189 -1.88 14.14 23.64
CA THR A 189 -1.96 12.80 23.04
C THR A 189 -0.92 12.66 21.92
N PRO A 190 -0.28 11.48 21.78
CA PRO A 190 0.60 11.16 20.68
C PRO A 190 -0.16 10.59 19.46
N THR A 191 -1.48 10.41 19.54
CA THR A 191 -2.30 9.79 18.51
C THR A 191 -2.93 10.82 17.56
N SER A 192 -3.58 10.34 16.50
CA SER A 192 -4.41 11.11 15.58
C SER A 192 -5.52 11.94 16.25
N ILE A 193 -5.88 11.62 17.49
CA ILE A 193 -6.96 12.27 18.25
C ILE A 193 -6.57 13.68 18.74
N GLY A 194 -5.28 14.06 18.70
CA GLY A 194 -4.78 15.43 18.96
C GLY A 194 -5.09 16.04 20.34
N SER A 195 -4.29 17.02 20.76
CA SER A 195 -4.46 17.70 22.06
C SER A 195 -5.75 18.52 22.11
N ALA A 196 -6.28 18.77 23.32
CA ALA A 196 -7.48 19.58 23.52
C ALA A 196 -7.33 20.57 24.66
N GLU A 197 -7.91 21.75 24.50
CA GLU A 197 -8.15 22.75 25.54
C GLU A 197 -9.65 23.06 25.59
N LEU A 198 -10.32 22.57 26.63
CA LEU A 198 -11.75 22.79 26.86
C LEU A 198 -11.97 23.68 28.07
N ASN A 199 -12.58 24.83 27.84
CA ASN A 199 -13.03 25.76 28.87
C ASN A 199 -14.54 25.64 29.04
N GLY A 200 -15.05 25.71 30.26
CA GLY A 200 -16.49 25.55 30.48
C GLY A 200 -17.00 26.08 31.79
N ILE A 201 -18.32 26.23 31.84
CA ILE A 201 -19.08 26.54 33.04
C ILE A 201 -20.12 25.43 33.21
N ALA A 202 -20.13 24.82 34.38
CA ALA A 202 -21.14 23.86 34.77
C ALA A 202 -21.88 24.34 36.01
N TYR A 203 -23.18 24.11 36.08
CA TYR A 203 -23.94 24.34 37.30
C TYR A 203 -25.03 23.28 37.43
N ALA A 204 -25.39 22.98 38.66
CA ALA A 204 -26.48 22.06 38.95
C ALA A 204 -27.66 22.85 39.52
N ASP A 205 -28.85 22.66 38.94
CA ASP A 205 -30.09 23.24 39.43
C ASP A 205 -31.13 22.13 39.58
N ARG A 206 -31.58 21.91 40.82
CA ARG A 206 -32.52 20.82 41.18
C ARG A 206 -32.03 19.45 40.70
N ASP A 207 -32.72 18.82 39.74
CA ASP A 207 -32.45 17.51 39.16
C ASP A 207 -31.72 17.56 37.81
N SER A 208 -31.25 18.75 37.42
CA SER A 208 -30.62 19.02 36.14
C SER A 208 -29.20 19.57 36.31
N PHE A 209 -28.30 19.13 35.44
CA PHE A 209 -26.91 19.59 35.35
C PHE A 209 -26.70 20.30 34.01
N PHE A 210 -26.35 21.57 34.06
CA PHE A 210 -26.17 22.43 32.91
C PHE A 210 -24.68 22.61 32.65
N LEU A 211 -24.29 22.52 31.38
CA LEU A 211 -22.93 22.65 30.90
C LEU A 211 -22.89 23.59 29.71
N SER A 212 -22.13 24.67 29.82
CA SER A 212 -21.80 25.57 28.71
C SER A 212 -20.31 25.42 28.40
N ILE A 213 -19.99 25.17 27.15
CA ILE A 213 -18.59 25.17 26.69
C ILE A 213 -18.27 26.62 26.31
N LEU A 214 -17.21 27.15 26.92
CA LEU A 214 -16.65 28.45 26.55
C LEU A 214 -15.75 28.26 25.31
N PRO A 215 -15.27 29.34 24.67
CA PRO A 215 -14.35 29.21 23.54
C PRO A 215 -13.22 28.23 23.85
N SER A 216 -13.17 27.16 23.06
CA SER A 216 -12.33 25.98 23.29
C SER A 216 -11.78 25.48 21.97
N GLU A 217 -10.70 24.69 22.01
CA GLU A 217 -10.10 24.11 20.82
C GLU A 217 -9.64 22.67 21.06
N PHE A 218 -9.57 21.89 19.98
CA PHE A 218 -8.94 20.59 19.96
C PHE A 218 -8.35 20.31 18.58
N TYR A 219 -7.46 19.33 18.48
CA TYR A 219 -6.83 18.95 17.22
C TYR A 219 -7.31 17.57 16.82
N LEU A 220 -7.59 17.33 15.55
CA LEU A 220 -7.91 16.00 15.01
C LEU A 220 -7.12 15.83 13.71
N ASN A 221 -6.23 14.84 13.64
CA ASN A 221 -5.29 14.64 12.53
C ASN A 221 -4.59 15.96 12.12
N SER A 222 -4.03 16.65 13.10
CA SER A 222 -3.35 17.95 12.95
C SER A 222 -4.24 19.13 12.52
N ALA A 223 -5.54 18.91 12.26
CA ALA A 223 -6.48 20.00 12.00
C ALA A 223 -7.02 20.59 13.31
N ARG A 224 -6.90 21.92 13.48
CA ARG A 224 -7.46 22.65 14.63
C ARG A 224 -8.96 22.80 14.48
N TRP A 225 -9.70 22.36 15.48
CA TRP A 225 -11.15 22.52 15.63
C TRP A 225 -11.45 23.46 16.77
N GLU A 226 -12.41 24.36 16.55
CA GLU A 226 -12.85 25.35 17.51
C GLU A 226 -14.29 25.06 17.93
N ILE A 227 -14.59 25.31 19.21
CA ILE A 227 -15.94 25.28 19.76
C ILE A 227 -16.30 26.72 20.18
N PRO A 228 -17.14 27.43 19.41
CA PRO A 228 -17.59 28.76 19.78
C PRO A 228 -18.49 28.74 21.02
N ALA A 229 -18.57 29.88 21.71
CA ALA A 229 -19.48 30.07 22.83
C ALA A 229 -20.97 30.06 22.40
N GLY A 230 -21.86 29.92 23.37
CA GLY A 230 -23.31 30.03 23.17
C GLY A 230 -24.04 28.69 23.07
N ASN A 231 -23.33 27.59 23.31
CA ASN A 231 -23.93 26.28 23.50
C ASN A 231 -24.37 26.04 24.95
N GLU A 232 -25.36 25.17 25.11
CA GLU A 232 -25.81 24.69 26.42
C GLU A 232 -26.16 23.21 26.30
N ILE A 233 -25.69 22.41 27.24
CA ILE A 233 -25.96 20.98 27.34
C ILE A 233 -26.57 20.74 28.71
N VAL A 234 -27.74 20.10 28.74
CA VAL A 234 -28.51 19.85 29.96
C VAL A 234 -28.63 18.35 30.15
N PHE A 235 -28.15 17.85 31.28
CA PHE A 235 -28.32 16.47 31.69
C PHE A 235 -29.34 16.42 32.82
N ALA A 236 -30.50 15.82 32.56
CA ALA A 236 -31.53 15.59 33.56
C ALA A 236 -31.85 14.09 33.66
N LYS A 237 -32.63 13.69 34.66
CA LYS A 237 -32.93 12.27 34.96
C LYS A 237 -33.43 11.46 33.75
N GLU A 238 -34.24 12.07 32.89
CA GLU A 238 -34.91 11.37 31.76
C GLU A 238 -34.71 12.05 30.40
N HIS A 239 -33.88 13.08 30.31
CA HIS A 239 -33.59 13.73 29.03
C HIS A 239 -32.18 14.34 28.99
N ILE A 240 -31.62 14.43 27.79
CA ILE A 240 -30.44 15.23 27.48
C ILE A 240 -30.90 16.33 26.52
N GLY A 241 -30.71 17.59 26.90
CA GLY A 241 -30.91 18.75 26.05
C GLY A 241 -29.58 19.24 25.49
N ILE A 242 -29.54 19.58 24.20
CA ILE A 242 -28.36 20.18 23.57
C ILE A 242 -28.83 21.40 22.80
N LYS A 243 -28.14 22.53 22.92
CA LYS A 243 -28.47 23.75 22.20
C LYS A 243 -27.21 24.33 21.61
N ASN A 244 -27.22 24.62 20.31
CA ASN A 244 -26.20 25.36 19.58
C ASN A 244 -24.75 24.85 19.76
N LEU A 245 -24.54 23.54 19.90
CA LEU A 245 -23.18 23.00 19.96
C LEU A 245 -22.60 22.96 18.54
N ASN A 246 -21.63 23.83 18.27
CA ASN A 246 -20.97 23.94 16.97
C ASN A 246 -19.49 23.63 17.12
N LEU A 247 -18.97 22.76 16.26
CA LEU A 247 -17.53 22.49 16.13
C LEU A 247 -17.13 22.87 14.71
N GLN A 248 -16.05 23.64 14.55
CA GLN A 248 -15.65 24.16 13.25
C GLN A 248 -14.14 24.07 13.02
N SER A 249 -13.74 23.74 11.78
CA SER A 249 -12.35 23.79 11.33
C SER A 249 -12.30 24.34 9.91
N GLY A 250 -11.96 25.63 9.76
CA GLY A 250 -12.04 26.32 8.48
C GLY A 250 -13.45 26.28 7.89
N VAL A 251 -13.63 25.55 6.78
CA VAL A 251 -14.94 25.36 6.12
C VAL A 251 -15.74 24.15 6.63
N GLN A 252 -15.12 23.32 7.46
CA GLN A 252 -15.74 22.11 8.03
C GLN A 252 -16.57 22.50 9.24
N THR A 253 -17.81 22.03 9.34
CA THR A 253 -18.68 22.30 10.49
C THR A 253 -19.45 21.07 10.93
N ILE A 254 -19.51 20.84 12.23
CA ILE A 254 -20.40 19.86 12.88
C ILE A 254 -21.31 20.66 13.81
N ARG A 255 -22.61 20.62 13.58
CA ARG A 255 -23.62 21.28 14.43
C ARG A 255 -24.49 20.24 15.09
N ILE A 256 -24.71 20.36 16.39
CA ILE A 256 -25.55 19.48 17.18
C ILE A 256 -26.59 20.35 17.89
N ASN A 257 -27.86 20.08 17.61
CA ASN A 257 -28.99 20.73 18.25
C ASN A 257 -30.00 19.70 18.71
N GLY A 258 -30.40 19.79 19.96
CA GLY A 258 -31.52 19.03 20.49
C GLY A 258 -32.86 19.66 20.13
N ASP A 259 -33.90 18.84 20.05
CA ASP A 259 -35.27 19.37 19.99
C ASP A 259 -35.67 19.96 21.35
N ASN A 260 -36.46 21.03 21.33
CA ASN A 260 -36.99 21.68 22.54
C ASN A 260 -38.02 20.81 23.30
N ASN A 261 -38.40 19.65 22.76
CA ASN A 261 -39.37 18.74 23.37
C ASN A 261 -38.64 17.76 24.29
N TYR A 262 -38.75 18.02 25.59
CA TYR A 262 -38.20 17.20 26.66
C TYR A 262 -38.81 15.78 26.66
N SER A 263 -37.94 14.80 26.45
CA SER A 263 -38.14 13.33 26.53
C SER A 263 -38.66 12.62 25.27
N PRO A 264 -37.96 11.55 24.81
CA PRO A 264 -36.70 10.99 25.35
C PRO A 264 -35.43 11.71 24.86
N GLY A 265 -35.56 12.93 24.33
CA GLY A 265 -34.47 13.74 23.79
C GLY A 265 -34.08 13.30 22.37
N VAL A 266 -34.18 14.24 21.42
CA VAL A 266 -33.74 14.06 20.04
C VAL A 266 -32.57 15.01 19.81
N ALA A 267 -31.50 14.55 19.16
CA ALA A 267 -30.43 15.40 18.66
C ALA A 267 -30.35 15.34 17.13
N ASN A 268 -30.40 16.51 16.50
CA ASN A 268 -30.11 16.69 15.09
C ASN A 268 -28.63 17.08 14.94
N VAL A 269 -27.87 16.28 14.20
CA VAL A 269 -26.47 16.53 13.86
C VAL A 269 -26.36 16.88 12.39
N THR A 270 -25.73 18.00 12.06
CA THR A 270 -25.45 18.40 10.69
C THR A 270 -23.94 18.52 10.49
N ILE A 271 -23.41 17.73 9.58
CA ILE A 271 -22.01 17.75 9.16
C ILE A 271 -21.94 18.44 7.80
N ARG A 272 -21.02 19.38 7.62
CA ARG A 272 -20.76 20.04 6.33
C ARG A 272 -19.28 20.08 6.01
N ASN A 273 -18.95 19.77 4.76
CA ASN A 273 -17.61 19.79 4.19
C ASN A 273 -16.56 19.02 4.99
N PHE A 274 -16.95 17.96 5.70
CA PHE A 274 -16.03 17.19 6.52
C PHE A 274 -15.06 16.41 5.63
N ASP A 275 -13.77 16.59 5.84
CA ASP A 275 -12.71 15.87 5.12
C ASP A 275 -12.70 14.41 5.56
N ILE A 276 -12.70 13.48 4.60
CA ILE A 276 -12.74 12.04 4.90
C ILE A 276 -11.36 11.47 5.16
N ALA A 277 -10.28 12.11 4.68
CA ALA A 277 -8.93 11.60 4.85
C ALA A 277 -8.58 11.30 6.33
N PRO A 278 -8.99 12.13 7.32
CA PRO A 278 -8.89 11.80 8.75
C PRO A 278 -9.51 10.46 9.19
N LEU A 279 -10.54 9.96 8.50
CA LEU A 279 -11.20 8.70 8.84
C LEU A 279 -10.39 7.47 8.41
N ASN A 280 -9.43 7.61 7.49
CA ASN A 280 -8.64 6.47 7.00
C ASN A 280 -7.90 5.76 8.14
N SER A 281 -7.26 6.51 9.04
CA SER A 281 -6.57 5.94 10.22
C SER A 281 -7.54 5.44 11.29
N LEU A 282 -8.68 6.11 11.46
CA LEU A 282 -9.71 5.69 12.43
C LEU A 282 -10.43 4.41 12.01
N LEU A 283 -10.61 4.19 10.71
CA LEU A 283 -11.30 3.02 10.14
C LEU A 283 -10.34 1.89 9.74
N GLY A 284 -9.02 2.07 9.90
CA GLY A 284 -8.02 1.08 9.46
C GLY A 284 -7.97 0.91 7.95
N MET A 285 -8.37 1.93 7.18
CA MET A 285 -8.44 1.94 5.70
C MET A 285 -7.22 2.62 5.07
N GLU A 286 -6.07 2.61 5.75
CA GLU A 286 -4.84 3.29 5.31
C GLU A 286 -4.37 2.86 3.91
N THR A 287 -4.68 1.63 3.51
CA THR A 287 -4.31 1.08 2.20
C THR A 287 -5.16 1.57 1.04
N MET A 288 -6.35 2.15 1.29
CA MET A 288 -7.31 2.54 0.23
C MET A 288 -7.31 4.04 -0.09
N ASN A 289 -6.53 4.86 0.62
CA ASN A 289 -6.40 6.32 0.43
C ASN A 289 -7.71 6.98 -0.01
N LEU A 290 -8.71 6.94 0.87
CA LEU A 290 -10.01 7.55 0.59
C LEU A 290 -9.91 9.07 0.75
N ASP A 291 -10.36 9.80 -0.25
CA ASP A 291 -10.34 11.27 -0.30
C ASP A 291 -11.71 11.80 -0.76
N GLY A 292 -12.11 12.96 -0.25
CA GLY A 292 -13.39 13.57 -0.56
C GLY A 292 -13.94 14.41 0.59
N ARG A 293 -15.14 14.97 0.39
CA ARG A 293 -15.84 15.73 1.43
C ARG A 293 -17.24 15.19 1.67
N ILE A 294 -17.57 14.99 2.94
CA ILE A 294 -18.88 14.53 3.40
C ILE A 294 -19.73 15.70 3.90
N ASN A 295 -20.99 15.68 3.50
CA ASN A 295 -22.08 16.41 4.13
C ASN A 295 -23.08 15.37 4.66
N GLY A 296 -23.66 15.60 5.82
CA GLY A 296 -24.62 14.65 6.36
C GLY A 296 -25.55 15.26 7.39
N GLU A 297 -26.75 14.69 7.46
CA GLU A 297 -27.76 14.99 8.45
C GLU A 297 -28.07 13.72 9.23
N PHE A 298 -28.04 13.81 10.56
CA PHE A 298 -28.37 12.70 11.44
C PHE A 298 -29.42 13.14 12.44
N LYS A 299 -30.35 12.25 12.76
CA LYS A 299 -31.32 12.43 13.83
C LYS A 299 -31.19 11.28 14.80
N VAL A 300 -30.69 11.57 16.00
CA VAL A 300 -30.51 10.61 17.09
C VAL A 300 -31.69 10.74 18.04
N ALA A 301 -32.59 9.76 18.05
CA ALA A 301 -33.66 9.65 19.02
C ALA A 301 -33.24 8.83 20.24
N SER A 302 -33.87 9.08 21.38
CA SER A 302 -33.68 8.34 22.63
C SER A 302 -32.23 8.36 23.14
N LEU A 303 -31.64 9.55 23.27
CA LEU A 303 -30.22 9.77 23.59
C LEU A 303 -29.70 8.97 24.81
N LEU A 304 -30.57 8.65 25.77
CA LEU A 304 -30.20 7.90 26.97
C LEU A 304 -30.14 6.37 26.79
N LYS A 305 -31.03 5.77 26.01
CA LYS A 305 -31.13 4.30 25.90
C LYS A 305 -31.83 3.90 24.60
N ASN A 306 -31.34 2.82 23.97
CA ASN A 306 -31.90 2.25 22.75
C ASN A 306 -31.98 3.30 21.62
N GLN A 307 -30.85 3.95 21.34
CA GLN A 307 -30.77 5.03 20.36
C GLN A 307 -31.17 4.51 18.97
N ILE A 308 -31.91 5.35 18.25
CA ILE A 308 -32.20 5.18 16.83
C ILE A 308 -31.57 6.36 16.12
N ILE A 309 -30.69 6.09 15.18
CA ILE A 309 -29.93 7.10 14.43
C ILE A 309 -30.43 7.05 12.99
N ASP A 310 -31.31 7.96 12.60
CA ASP A 310 -31.58 8.21 11.18
C ASP A 310 -30.40 9.00 10.59
N PHE A 311 -29.99 8.67 9.37
CA PHE A 311 -28.90 9.37 8.69
C PHE A 311 -29.20 9.56 7.20
N ASP A 312 -28.70 10.67 6.65
CA ASP A 312 -28.61 10.94 5.22
C ASP A 312 -27.27 11.64 4.97
N VAL A 313 -26.36 10.91 4.35
CA VAL A 313 -24.96 11.30 4.18
C VAL A 313 -24.65 11.30 2.70
N ALA A 314 -24.02 12.36 2.22
CA ALA A 314 -23.54 12.50 0.85
C ALA A 314 -22.06 12.88 0.84
N ALA A 315 -21.27 12.16 0.07
CA ALA A 315 -19.89 12.53 -0.26
C ALA A 315 -19.82 12.94 -1.73
N ASN A 316 -19.26 14.11 -2.00
CA ASN A 316 -19.06 14.60 -3.36
C ASN A 316 -17.60 14.40 -3.76
N ASN A 317 -17.37 14.02 -5.02
CA ASN A 317 -16.04 13.78 -5.58
C ASN A 317 -15.22 12.80 -4.73
N LEU A 318 -15.86 11.71 -4.30
CA LEU A 318 -15.19 10.63 -3.59
C LEU A 318 -14.14 10.00 -4.49
N ARG A 319 -12.94 9.82 -3.97
CA ARG A 319 -11.82 9.18 -4.65
C ARG A 319 -11.26 8.06 -3.81
N ILE A 320 -10.89 6.97 -4.47
CA ILE A 320 -10.10 5.89 -3.88
C ILE A 320 -8.79 5.87 -4.63
N ASN A 321 -7.69 6.06 -3.90
CA ASN A 321 -6.36 6.26 -4.50
C ASN A 321 -6.36 7.43 -5.49
N ARG A 322 -6.25 7.15 -6.80
CA ARG A 322 -6.24 8.15 -7.86
C ARG A 322 -7.56 8.23 -8.63
N ASP A 323 -8.43 7.23 -8.47
CA ASP A 323 -9.65 7.06 -9.25
C ASP A 323 -10.85 7.74 -8.59
N THR A 324 -11.72 8.31 -9.42
CA THR A 324 -12.93 9.00 -8.97
C THR A 324 -14.08 8.00 -8.93
N LEU A 325 -14.66 7.79 -7.75
CA LEU A 325 -15.90 7.02 -7.60
C LEU A 325 -17.13 7.87 -7.92
N GLY A 326 -17.03 9.19 -7.75
CA GLY A 326 -18.11 10.14 -8.02
C GLY A 326 -18.81 10.59 -6.75
N GLU A 327 -20.14 10.49 -6.73
CA GLU A 327 -20.98 10.83 -5.60
C GLU A 327 -21.36 9.55 -4.84
N LEU A 328 -21.24 9.57 -3.52
CA LEU A 328 -21.74 8.51 -2.64
C LEU A 328 -22.88 9.10 -1.82
N ARG A 329 -24.03 8.42 -1.77
CA ARG A 329 -25.09 8.73 -0.83
C ARG A 329 -25.40 7.50 0.04
N ALA A 330 -25.60 7.71 1.32
CA ALA A 330 -26.05 6.68 2.25
C ALA A 330 -27.17 7.28 3.09
N ALA A 331 -28.38 6.76 2.94
CA ALA A 331 -29.56 7.20 3.68
C ALA A 331 -30.22 6.01 4.36
N GLY A 332 -30.53 6.12 5.65
CA GLY A 332 -30.88 4.94 6.43
C GLY A 332 -31.18 5.20 7.89
N SER A 333 -31.16 4.13 8.65
CA SER A 333 -31.27 4.15 10.11
C SER A 333 -30.34 3.12 10.75
N TYR A 334 -29.88 3.40 11.97
CA TYR A 334 -29.16 2.47 12.81
C TYR A 334 -29.83 2.36 14.18
N GLU A 335 -30.22 1.14 14.55
CA GLU A 335 -30.83 0.83 15.83
C GLU A 335 -29.79 0.17 16.75
N VAL A 336 -29.35 0.91 17.78
CA VAL A 336 -28.26 0.46 18.67
C VAL A 336 -28.63 -0.81 19.43
N ALA A 337 -29.88 -0.92 19.91
CA ALA A 337 -30.33 -2.03 20.75
C ALA A 337 -30.36 -3.37 20.01
N SER A 338 -30.70 -3.35 18.72
CA SER A 338 -30.74 -4.52 17.84
C SER A 338 -29.47 -4.69 17.01
N SER A 339 -28.56 -3.72 17.05
CA SER A 339 -27.36 -3.65 16.20
C SER A 339 -27.71 -3.78 14.71
N LEU A 340 -28.80 -3.14 14.30
CA LEU A 340 -29.40 -3.25 12.97
C LEU A 340 -29.19 -1.95 12.19
N ILE A 341 -28.51 -2.05 11.05
CA ILE A 341 -28.42 -0.98 10.05
C ILE A 341 -29.45 -1.27 8.96
N THR A 342 -30.19 -0.23 8.55
CA THR A 342 -31.09 -0.26 7.40
C THR A 342 -30.67 0.81 6.40
N LEU A 343 -30.45 0.44 5.14
CA LEU A 343 -30.20 1.34 4.03
C LEU A 343 -31.46 1.46 3.16
N LYS A 344 -31.88 2.70 2.92
CA LYS A 344 -33.07 3.04 2.13
C LYS A 344 -32.70 3.29 0.67
N ASN A 345 -33.72 3.26 -0.19
CA ASN A 345 -33.61 3.63 -1.61
C ASN A 345 -32.90 4.97 -1.77
N GLY A 346 -31.98 5.04 -2.74
CA GLY A 346 -31.14 6.20 -2.97
C GLY A 346 -29.76 6.11 -2.31
N SER A 347 -29.51 5.09 -1.48
CA SER A 347 -28.15 4.75 -1.04
C SER A 347 -27.38 4.06 -2.15
N GLY A 348 -26.11 4.44 -2.35
CA GLY A 348 -25.28 3.94 -3.44
C GLY A 348 -24.21 4.91 -3.88
N ILE A 349 -23.61 4.59 -5.01
CA ILE A 349 -22.67 5.44 -5.74
C ILE A 349 -23.24 5.83 -7.10
N SER A 350 -22.95 7.05 -7.53
CA SER A 350 -23.36 7.56 -8.84
C SER A 350 -22.31 8.50 -9.42
N TYR A 351 -22.15 8.44 -10.74
CA TYR A 351 -21.31 9.36 -11.49
C TYR A 351 -21.88 9.54 -12.89
N LYS A 352 -22.33 10.76 -13.22
CA LYS A 352 -23.07 11.04 -14.47
C LYS A 352 -24.27 10.10 -14.61
N ASP A 353 -24.32 9.30 -15.67
CA ASP A 353 -25.40 8.35 -15.96
C ASP A 353 -25.18 6.98 -15.29
N SER A 354 -24.02 6.74 -14.66
CA SER A 354 -23.72 5.48 -13.99
C SER A 354 -24.20 5.45 -12.55
N LYS A 355 -24.88 4.37 -12.13
CA LYS A 355 -25.40 4.22 -10.78
C LYS A 355 -25.29 2.78 -10.26
N ALA A 356 -24.84 2.62 -9.02
CA ALA A 356 -24.97 1.38 -8.27
C ALA A 356 -25.63 1.69 -6.92
N SER A 357 -26.84 1.17 -6.70
CA SER A 357 -27.60 1.36 -5.47
C SER A 357 -27.57 0.13 -4.59
N LEU A 358 -27.57 0.34 -3.28
CA LEU A 358 -27.61 -0.69 -2.24
C LEU A 358 -28.77 -0.38 -1.29
N THR A 359 -29.65 -1.35 -1.07
CA THR A 359 -30.76 -1.24 -0.13
C THR A 359 -30.88 -2.50 0.70
N GLY A 360 -31.36 -2.40 1.94
CA GLY A 360 -31.58 -3.57 2.77
C GLY A 360 -31.12 -3.39 4.21
N THR A 361 -30.87 -4.50 4.89
CA THR A 361 -30.57 -4.53 6.32
C THR A 361 -29.34 -5.37 6.63
N TYR A 362 -28.60 -4.94 7.65
CA TYR A 362 -27.46 -5.65 8.20
C TYR A 362 -27.50 -5.62 9.73
N SER A 363 -27.65 -6.79 10.35
CA SER A 363 -27.58 -6.99 11.80
C SER A 363 -26.22 -7.57 12.15
N PHE A 364 -25.47 -6.90 13.02
CA PHE A 364 -24.20 -7.42 13.56
C PHE A 364 -24.32 -7.83 15.03
N ASN A 365 -25.52 -8.16 15.49
CA ASN A 365 -25.76 -8.66 16.83
C ASN A 365 -25.18 -10.09 17.01
N PRO A 366 -24.15 -10.27 17.85
CA PRO A 366 -23.51 -11.57 18.03
C PRO A 366 -24.43 -12.61 18.69
N GLN A 367 -25.48 -12.19 19.42
CA GLN A 367 -26.40 -13.09 20.12
C GLN A 367 -27.43 -13.74 19.18
N SER A 368 -27.94 -12.99 18.20
CA SER A 368 -28.93 -13.48 17.23
C SER A 368 -28.32 -14.03 15.94
N GLY A 369 -26.99 -14.02 15.84
CA GLY A 369 -26.24 -14.23 14.62
C GLY A 369 -26.26 -12.97 13.74
N GLU A 370 -25.13 -12.71 13.09
CA GLU A 370 -25.02 -11.64 12.10
C GLU A 370 -25.88 -12.00 10.89
N LYS A 371 -26.73 -11.09 10.40
CA LYS A 371 -27.66 -11.35 9.28
C LYS A 371 -27.62 -10.23 8.27
N VAL A 372 -27.67 -10.60 7.00
CA VAL A 372 -27.74 -9.67 5.86
C VAL A 372 -28.96 -9.99 5.01
N ASP A 373 -29.68 -8.97 4.60
CA ASP A 373 -30.70 -9.02 3.55
C ASP A 373 -30.59 -7.73 2.74
N ALA A 374 -29.94 -7.80 1.59
CA ALA A 374 -29.59 -6.64 0.80
C ALA A 374 -29.80 -6.87 -0.69
N ASP A 375 -30.19 -5.81 -1.39
CA ASP A 375 -30.34 -5.74 -2.83
C ASP A 375 -29.35 -4.71 -3.38
N ILE A 376 -28.51 -5.16 -4.31
CA ILE A 376 -27.65 -4.32 -5.12
C ILE A 376 -28.28 -4.21 -6.50
N ASN A 377 -28.48 -3.00 -6.98
CA ASN A 377 -28.95 -2.74 -8.34
C ASN A 377 -27.92 -1.88 -9.07
N LEU A 378 -27.41 -2.41 -10.17
CA LEU A 378 -26.47 -1.78 -11.09
C LEU A 378 -27.28 -1.25 -12.28
N ASP A 379 -27.20 0.05 -12.53
CA ASP A 379 -27.83 0.73 -13.65
C ASP A 379 -26.73 1.51 -14.39
N HIS A 380 -26.25 0.93 -15.49
CA HIS A 380 -25.10 1.43 -16.24
C HIS A 380 -23.90 1.76 -15.34
N ALA A 381 -23.68 0.96 -14.30
CA ALA A 381 -22.61 1.17 -13.32
C ALA A 381 -21.25 1.07 -14.02
N ALA A 382 -20.37 2.04 -13.80
CA ALA A 382 -19.09 2.07 -14.49
C ALA A 382 -18.18 0.93 -13.98
N VAL A 383 -17.64 0.12 -14.90
CA VAL A 383 -16.78 -1.03 -14.54
C VAL A 383 -15.51 -0.59 -13.83
N ASN A 384 -15.02 0.63 -14.12
CA ASN A 384 -13.84 1.20 -13.49
C ASN A 384 -13.95 1.36 -11.97
N TRP A 385 -15.16 1.35 -11.39
CA TRP A 385 -15.34 1.28 -9.93
C TRP A 385 -14.73 0.00 -9.33
N MET A 386 -14.51 -1.04 -10.14
CA MET A 386 -13.83 -2.27 -9.72
C MET A 386 -12.30 -2.20 -9.81
N GLN A 387 -11.72 -1.16 -10.45
CA GLN A 387 -10.28 -1.05 -10.71
C GLN A 387 -9.41 -1.16 -9.44
N PRO A 388 -9.76 -0.54 -8.29
CA PRO A 388 -8.96 -0.68 -7.06
C PRO A 388 -8.88 -2.13 -6.54
N PHE A 389 -9.89 -2.95 -6.86
CA PHE A 389 -9.98 -4.35 -6.41
C PHE A 389 -9.32 -5.34 -7.38
N LEU A 390 -9.07 -4.90 -8.62
CA LEU A 390 -8.47 -5.71 -9.69
C LEU A 390 -7.03 -5.31 -10.05
N ALA A 391 -6.46 -4.36 -9.29
CA ALA A 391 -5.08 -3.91 -9.45
C ALA A 391 -4.07 -5.06 -9.37
N GLY A 392 -3.15 -5.11 -10.33
CA GLY A 392 -2.13 -6.16 -10.46
C GLY A 392 -2.59 -7.39 -11.27
N TYR A 393 -3.84 -7.40 -11.77
CA TYR A 393 -4.32 -8.42 -12.71
C TYR A 393 -4.72 -7.81 -14.05
N VAL A 394 -5.56 -6.77 -13.99
CA VAL A 394 -6.05 -6.04 -15.17
C VAL A 394 -6.09 -4.54 -14.90
N HIS A 395 -5.89 -3.76 -15.95
CA HIS A 395 -6.04 -2.31 -15.97
C HIS A 395 -6.90 -1.85 -17.16
N SER A 396 -7.09 -0.53 -17.26
CA SER A 396 -7.88 0.10 -18.32
C SER A 396 -9.32 -0.41 -18.41
N LEU A 397 -9.95 -0.63 -17.24
CA LEU A 397 -11.34 -1.03 -17.17
C LEU A 397 -12.25 0.09 -17.70
N THR A 398 -13.05 -0.23 -18.72
CA THR A 398 -14.04 0.66 -19.33
C THR A 398 -15.35 -0.09 -19.55
N GLY A 399 -16.42 0.63 -19.92
CA GLY A 399 -17.75 0.06 -20.11
C GLY A 399 -18.62 0.06 -18.86
N HIS A 400 -19.75 -0.64 -18.96
CA HIS A 400 -20.83 -0.57 -17.98
C HIS A 400 -21.33 -1.94 -17.54
N LEU A 401 -21.86 -1.98 -16.32
CA LEU A 401 -22.51 -3.12 -15.69
C LEU A 401 -23.96 -2.77 -15.38
N SER A 402 -24.88 -3.66 -15.74
CA SER A 402 -26.29 -3.56 -15.34
C SER A 402 -26.76 -4.87 -14.72
N GLY A 403 -27.72 -4.82 -13.79
CA GLY A 403 -28.25 -6.04 -13.18
C GLY A 403 -28.57 -5.91 -11.71
N ALA A 404 -29.12 -6.97 -11.14
CA ALA A 404 -29.55 -7.02 -9.75
C ALA A 404 -28.93 -8.22 -9.03
N ILE A 405 -28.46 -8.00 -7.80
CA ILE A 405 -27.86 -9.01 -6.93
C ILE A 405 -28.55 -8.93 -5.56
N ASN A 406 -29.19 -10.03 -5.15
CA ASN A 406 -29.75 -10.19 -3.82
C ASN A 406 -28.74 -10.96 -2.94
N ILE A 407 -28.53 -10.48 -1.71
CA ILE A 407 -27.65 -11.05 -0.71
C ILE A 407 -28.48 -11.35 0.53
N LYS A 408 -28.56 -12.62 0.93
CA LYS A 408 -29.31 -13.08 2.11
C LYS A 408 -28.46 -13.96 3.01
N GLY A 409 -28.95 -14.25 4.22
CA GLY A 409 -28.33 -15.24 5.11
C GLY A 409 -27.54 -14.59 6.24
N THR A 410 -26.50 -15.27 6.73
CA THR A 410 -25.65 -14.72 7.78
C THR A 410 -24.46 -13.99 7.19
N ALA A 411 -23.87 -13.03 7.90
CA ALA A 411 -22.64 -12.38 7.42
C ALA A 411 -21.48 -13.41 7.25
N SER A 412 -21.52 -14.48 8.05
CA SER A 412 -20.61 -15.61 7.98
C SER A 412 -20.99 -16.67 6.94
N ASP A 413 -22.14 -16.55 6.27
CA ASP A 413 -22.60 -17.45 5.19
C ASP A 413 -23.64 -16.74 4.28
N PRO A 414 -23.21 -15.71 3.53
CA PRO A 414 -24.09 -14.98 2.62
C PRO A 414 -24.42 -15.82 1.38
N ILE A 415 -25.69 -15.88 1.06
CA ILE A 415 -26.27 -16.45 -0.15
C ILE A 415 -26.46 -15.31 -1.15
N THR A 416 -25.66 -15.29 -2.20
CA THR A 416 -25.74 -14.30 -3.28
C THR A 416 -26.45 -14.86 -4.49
N THR A 417 -27.44 -14.16 -5.03
CA THR A 417 -28.13 -14.57 -6.26
C THR A 417 -28.40 -13.38 -7.17
N GLY A 418 -28.23 -13.55 -8.47
CA GLY A 418 -28.47 -12.46 -9.41
C GLY A 418 -27.85 -12.69 -10.78
N SER A 419 -27.79 -11.63 -11.57
CA SER A 419 -27.12 -11.62 -12.86
C SER A 419 -26.58 -10.22 -13.16
N ILE A 420 -25.42 -10.16 -13.79
CA ILE A 420 -24.76 -8.92 -14.21
C ILE A 420 -24.58 -8.98 -15.72
N THR A 421 -25.15 -8.01 -16.44
CA THR A 421 -24.91 -7.81 -17.86
C THR A 421 -23.73 -6.87 -18.04
N LEU A 422 -22.77 -7.27 -18.87
CA LEU A 422 -21.65 -6.47 -19.33
C LEU A 422 -22.06 -5.75 -20.61
N ASP A 423 -21.75 -4.46 -20.73
CA ASP A 423 -21.97 -3.64 -21.92
C ASP A 423 -20.71 -2.85 -22.26
N GLU A 424 -20.15 -3.12 -23.44
CA GLU A 424 -18.91 -2.52 -23.98
C GLU A 424 -17.73 -2.51 -22.98
N VAL A 425 -17.49 -3.64 -22.32
CA VAL A 425 -16.49 -3.76 -21.26
C VAL A 425 -15.09 -3.97 -21.83
N GLY A 426 -14.25 -2.95 -21.73
CA GLY A 426 -12.83 -3.02 -22.09
C GLY A 426 -11.95 -3.36 -20.88
N PHE A 427 -10.91 -4.18 -21.09
CA PHE A 427 -9.91 -4.52 -20.08
C PHE A 427 -8.57 -4.91 -20.73
N ALA A 428 -7.46 -4.71 -20.02
CA ALA A 428 -6.13 -5.14 -20.44
C ALA A 428 -5.43 -5.91 -19.30
N PRO A 429 -5.06 -7.20 -19.48
CA PRO A 429 -4.27 -7.92 -18.50
C PRO A 429 -2.87 -7.33 -18.38
N ASP A 430 -2.43 -7.05 -17.15
CA ASP A 430 -1.16 -6.34 -16.86
C ASP A 430 0.05 -7.05 -17.48
N ILE A 431 0.02 -8.38 -17.52
CA ILE A 431 1.13 -9.20 -18.02
C ILE A 431 1.26 -9.23 -19.54
N THR A 432 0.17 -8.98 -20.27
CA THR A 432 0.15 -9.03 -21.75
C THR A 432 0.05 -7.67 -22.39
N GLY A 433 -0.52 -6.68 -21.69
CA GLY A 433 -0.81 -5.33 -22.23
C GLY A 433 -1.90 -5.28 -23.32
N ALA A 434 -2.19 -6.40 -23.99
CA ALA A 434 -3.24 -6.52 -25.00
C ALA A 434 -4.62 -6.09 -24.45
N HIS A 435 -5.26 -5.18 -25.18
CA HIS A 435 -6.60 -4.69 -24.85
C HIS A 435 -7.67 -5.60 -25.46
N TYR A 436 -8.69 -5.90 -24.66
CA TYR A 436 -9.84 -6.69 -25.07
C TYR A 436 -11.13 -5.97 -24.73
N THR A 437 -12.11 -6.06 -25.61
CA THR A 437 -13.47 -5.56 -25.40
C THR A 437 -14.46 -6.72 -25.41
N ILE A 438 -15.40 -6.70 -24.47
CA ILE A 438 -16.59 -7.54 -24.45
C ILE A 438 -17.76 -6.65 -24.85
N LYS A 439 -18.34 -6.90 -26.02
CA LYS A 439 -19.48 -6.11 -26.50
C LYS A 439 -20.69 -6.26 -25.60
N ASP A 440 -21.12 -7.49 -25.38
CA ASP A 440 -22.24 -7.85 -24.53
C ASP A 440 -22.03 -9.24 -23.90
N ALA A 441 -22.36 -9.38 -22.61
CA ALA A 441 -22.34 -10.67 -21.94
C ALA A 441 -23.25 -10.66 -20.71
N THR A 442 -23.60 -11.84 -20.20
CA THR A 442 -24.30 -11.98 -18.92
C THR A 442 -23.54 -12.94 -18.02
N ILE A 443 -23.17 -12.46 -16.84
CA ILE A 443 -22.56 -13.25 -15.78
C ILE A 443 -23.65 -13.66 -14.79
N GLY A 444 -23.83 -14.95 -14.58
CA GLY A 444 -24.70 -15.48 -13.53
C GLY A 444 -24.04 -15.38 -12.16
N VAL A 445 -24.76 -14.89 -11.16
CA VAL A 445 -24.29 -14.80 -9.77
C VAL A 445 -25.02 -15.83 -8.92
N SER A 446 -24.29 -16.72 -8.28
CA SER A 446 -24.80 -17.65 -7.27
C SER A 446 -24.02 -17.56 -5.97
N ASP A 447 -24.47 -18.31 -4.97
CA ASP A 447 -23.89 -18.43 -3.64
C ASP A 447 -22.47 -19.03 -3.64
N THR A 448 -22.08 -19.63 -4.77
CA THR A 448 -20.87 -20.44 -4.91
C THR A 448 -20.01 -20.04 -6.10
N LYS A 449 -20.55 -19.33 -7.10
CA LYS A 449 -19.78 -18.92 -8.27
C LYS A 449 -20.34 -17.68 -8.98
N PHE A 450 -19.44 -17.00 -9.70
CA PHE A 450 -19.74 -16.12 -10.82
C PHE A 450 -19.55 -16.94 -12.10
N ASP A 451 -20.64 -17.16 -12.85
CA ASP A 451 -20.66 -17.98 -14.06
C ASP A 451 -20.57 -17.07 -15.29
N LEU A 452 -19.44 -17.09 -15.98
CA LEU A 452 -19.24 -16.28 -17.17
C LEU A 452 -19.91 -16.92 -18.40
N GLY A 453 -20.27 -18.20 -18.35
CA GLY A 453 -20.83 -18.91 -19.51
C GLY A 453 -19.84 -18.93 -20.67
N SER A 454 -20.25 -18.34 -21.80
CA SER A 454 -19.45 -18.17 -23.01
C SER A 454 -19.52 -16.72 -23.46
N ILE A 455 -18.38 -16.03 -23.42
CA ILE A 455 -18.24 -14.60 -23.71
C ILE A 455 -17.32 -14.45 -24.91
N THR A 456 -17.74 -13.67 -25.92
CA THR A 456 -16.86 -13.24 -26.99
C THR A 456 -16.04 -12.04 -26.51
N VAL A 457 -14.73 -12.15 -26.62
CA VAL A 457 -13.77 -11.06 -26.42
C VAL A 457 -13.18 -10.67 -27.77
N THR A 458 -12.96 -9.39 -27.99
CA THR A 458 -12.42 -8.86 -29.25
C THR A 458 -11.25 -7.95 -28.95
N ASP A 459 -10.13 -8.10 -29.67
CA ASP A 459 -9.00 -7.16 -29.57
C ASP A 459 -9.23 -5.87 -30.39
N ASP A 460 -8.31 -4.91 -30.29
CA ASP A 460 -8.40 -3.60 -30.95
C ASP A 460 -8.46 -3.67 -32.48
N GLU A 461 -8.00 -4.77 -33.08
CA GLU A 461 -8.06 -5.01 -34.52
C GLU A 461 -9.31 -5.79 -34.95
N GLY A 462 -10.24 -6.06 -34.03
CA GLY A 462 -11.50 -6.75 -34.32
C GLY A 462 -11.38 -8.28 -34.35
N ARG A 463 -10.29 -8.85 -33.83
CA ARG A 463 -10.07 -10.30 -33.84
C ARG A 463 -10.68 -10.94 -32.59
N GLU A 464 -11.41 -12.05 -32.77
CA GLU A 464 -12.28 -12.61 -31.74
C GLU A 464 -11.67 -13.80 -31.00
N GLY A 465 -12.01 -13.94 -29.73
CA GLY A 465 -11.79 -15.11 -28.89
C GLY A 465 -13.01 -15.44 -28.05
N VAL A 466 -13.13 -16.69 -27.62
CA VAL A 466 -14.21 -17.16 -26.76
C VAL A 466 -13.66 -17.47 -25.37
N LEU A 467 -14.05 -16.66 -24.40
CA LEU A 467 -13.77 -16.84 -22.98
C LEU A 467 -14.91 -17.64 -22.33
N THR A 468 -14.58 -18.71 -21.62
CA THR A 468 -15.56 -19.55 -20.91
C THR A 468 -15.11 -19.83 -19.50
N GLY A 469 -16.06 -20.11 -18.60
CA GLY A 469 -15.77 -20.65 -17.28
C GLY A 469 -16.44 -19.89 -16.14
N SER A 470 -15.84 -19.97 -14.96
CA SER A 470 -16.43 -19.41 -13.75
C SER A 470 -15.38 -19.03 -12.71
N ILE A 471 -15.75 -18.10 -11.84
CA ILE A 471 -15.00 -17.76 -10.64
C ILE A 471 -15.76 -18.36 -9.45
N MET A 472 -15.21 -19.40 -8.84
CA MET A 472 -15.77 -20.02 -7.65
C MET A 472 -15.36 -19.22 -6.42
N HIS A 473 -16.24 -19.17 -5.44
CA HIS A 473 -15.96 -18.53 -4.16
C HIS A 473 -16.60 -19.32 -3.03
N THR A 474 -16.14 -19.06 -1.81
CA THR A 474 -16.84 -19.48 -0.60
C THR A 474 -17.21 -18.20 0.12
N ARG A 475 -18.49 -17.81 0.07
CA ARG A 475 -19.01 -16.65 0.81
C ARG A 475 -18.36 -15.33 0.38
N LEU A 476 -18.21 -15.13 -0.93
CA LEU A 476 -17.47 -14.00 -1.53
C LEU A 476 -16.00 -13.91 -1.09
N SER A 477 -15.46 -14.98 -0.50
CA SER A 477 -14.07 -15.10 -0.09
C SER A 477 -13.41 -16.29 -0.79
N ARG A 478 -12.07 -16.38 -0.73
CA ARG A 478 -11.30 -17.49 -1.32
C ARG A 478 -11.63 -17.72 -2.80
N MET A 479 -11.55 -16.65 -3.59
CA MET A 479 -11.79 -16.69 -5.04
C MET A 479 -10.86 -17.70 -5.72
N ASN A 480 -11.45 -18.60 -6.50
CA ASN A 480 -10.76 -19.62 -7.28
C ASN A 480 -11.25 -19.57 -8.72
N LEU A 481 -10.35 -19.24 -9.64
CA LEU A 481 -10.67 -19.03 -11.03
C LEU A 481 -10.61 -20.36 -11.79
N ARG A 482 -11.49 -20.51 -12.77
CA ARG A 482 -11.41 -21.57 -13.79
C ARG A 482 -11.91 -20.99 -15.11
N LEU A 483 -11.01 -20.36 -15.85
CA LEU A 483 -11.29 -19.68 -17.10
C LEU A 483 -10.53 -20.35 -18.24
N ASN A 484 -11.17 -20.44 -19.41
CA ASN A 484 -10.52 -20.88 -20.64
C ASN A 484 -10.78 -19.86 -21.74
N LEU A 485 -9.75 -19.51 -22.49
CA LEU A 485 -9.86 -18.65 -23.68
C LEU A 485 -9.41 -19.47 -24.89
N ARG A 486 -10.21 -19.44 -25.97
CA ARG A 486 -9.85 -20.03 -27.25
C ARG A 486 -10.00 -18.99 -28.35
N SER A 487 -8.98 -18.85 -29.19
CA SER A 487 -9.06 -18.08 -30.43
C SER A 487 -8.16 -18.70 -31.49
N ASP A 488 -8.57 -18.59 -32.75
CA ASP A 488 -7.75 -18.98 -33.90
C ASP A 488 -6.79 -17.84 -34.32
N ASN A 489 -7.09 -16.60 -33.92
CA ASN A 489 -6.27 -15.42 -34.16
C ASN A 489 -6.67 -14.29 -33.21
N ILE A 490 -5.84 -13.98 -32.21
CA ILE A 490 -6.06 -12.86 -31.29
C ILE A 490 -4.72 -12.26 -30.85
N GLN A 491 -4.71 -10.99 -30.47
CA GLN A 491 -3.51 -10.32 -29.96
C GLN A 491 -3.29 -10.78 -28.53
N VAL A 492 -2.12 -11.33 -28.25
CA VAL A 492 -1.79 -11.91 -26.94
C VAL A 492 -0.68 -11.17 -26.22
N VAL A 493 0.05 -10.31 -26.93
CA VAL A 493 1.04 -9.38 -26.36
C VAL A 493 0.91 -8.06 -27.10
N ASP A 494 0.78 -6.95 -26.35
CA ASP A 494 1.02 -5.59 -26.81
C ASP A 494 1.75 -4.85 -25.68
N LEU A 495 3.08 -4.97 -25.68
CA LEU A 495 3.94 -4.40 -24.65
C LEU A 495 5.04 -3.58 -25.30
N LYS A 496 5.34 -2.44 -24.68
CA LYS A 496 6.56 -1.68 -24.92
C LYS A 496 7.67 -2.18 -23.99
N ASP A 497 8.90 -1.87 -24.35
CA ASP A 497 10.12 -2.24 -23.62
C ASP A 497 10.12 -1.87 -22.14
N TYR A 498 9.56 -0.72 -21.77
CA TYR A 498 9.49 -0.26 -20.38
C TYR A 498 8.36 -0.90 -19.55
N GLN A 499 7.45 -1.66 -20.16
CA GLN A 499 6.29 -2.25 -19.48
C GLN A 499 6.58 -3.64 -18.89
N ASN A 500 7.54 -4.37 -19.46
CA ASN A 500 7.92 -5.70 -19.00
C ASN A 500 9.39 -5.99 -19.36
N SER A 501 10.19 -6.32 -18.35
CA SER A 501 11.63 -6.57 -18.48
C SER A 501 11.98 -7.89 -19.16
N ASN A 502 11.06 -8.87 -19.15
CA ASN A 502 11.34 -10.22 -19.62
C ASN A 502 11.02 -10.40 -21.11
N PHE A 503 9.97 -9.75 -21.60
CA PHE A 503 9.58 -9.77 -23.00
C PHE A 503 8.67 -8.60 -23.34
N TYR A 504 8.69 -8.18 -24.60
CA TYR A 504 7.76 -7.18 -25.12
C TYR A 504 7.56 -7.36 -26.62
N GLY A 505 6.63 -6.61 -27.21
CA GLY A 505 6.34 -6.68 -28.64
C GLY A 505 4.84 -6.67 -28.94
N ASP A 506 4.50 -7.16 -30.12
CA ASP A 506 3.15 -7.21 -30.66
C ASP A 506 2.94 -8.60 -31.27
N VAL A 507 2.29 -9.49 -30.54
CA VAL A 507 2.17 -10.90 -30.91
C VAL A 507 0.70 -11.25 -31.13
N LYS A 508 0.42 -11.78 -32.32
CA LYS A 508 -0.86 -12.37 -32.70
C LYS A 508 -0.72 -13.89 -32.71
N ALA A 509 -1.68 -14.61 -32.16
CA ALA A 509 -1.59 -16.06 -32.07
C ALA A 509 -2.96 -16.77 -32.12
N SER A 510 -2.95 -18.00 -32.62
CA SER A 510 -3.96 -19.00 -32.30
C SER A 510 -3.64 -19.51 -30.91
N VAL A 511 -4.59 -19.45 -29.97
CA VAL A 511 -4.36 -19.79 -28.57
C VAL A 511 -5.45 -20.64 -27.95
N GLN A 512 -5.01 -21.56 -27.09
CA GLN A 512 -5.84 -22.22 -26.09
C GLN A 512 -5.22 -21.97 -24.72
N LEU A 513 -5.88 -21.15 -23.92
CA LEU A 513 -5.42 -20.70 -22.63
C LEU A 513 -6.34 -21.26 -21.55
N ARG A 514 -5.75 -21.73 -20.45
CA ARG A 514 -6.46 -22.15 -19.23
C ARG A 514 -5.84 -21.47 -18.02
N LEU A 515 -6.64 -20.62 -17.36
CA LEU A 515 -6.32 -19.97 -16.10
C LEU A 515 -7.06 -20.69 -14.96
N SER A 516 -6.33 -21.19 -13.96
CA SER A 516 -6.94 -21.89 -12.84
C SER A 516 -6.22 -21.73 -11.51
N GLY A 517 -6.97 -21.70 -10.41
CA GLY A 517 -6.42 -21.68 -9.06
C GLY A 517 -6.88 -20.48 -8.23
N PRO A 518 -6.44 -20.39 -6.96
CA PRO A 518 -6.77 -19.27 -6.09
C PRO A 518 -6.15 -17.96 -6.62
N ILE A 519 -6.80 -16.83 -6.37
CA ILE A 519 -6.38 -15.50 -6.87
C ILE A 519 -4.95 -15.08 -6.46
N ASN A 520 -4.41 -15.68 -5.39
CA ASN A 520 -3.04 -15.43 -4.90
C ASN A 520 -1.99 -16.44 -5.43
N ASN A 521 -2.40 -17.44 -6.20
CA ASN A 521 -1.52 -18.43 -6.82
C ASN A 521 -2.22 -19.03 -8.05
N LEU A 522 -2.26 -18.24 -9.13
CA LEU A 522 -2.94 -18.58 -10.36
C LEU A 522 -2.01 -19.37 -11.29
N ASN A 523 -2.51 -20.45 -11.89
CA ASN A 523 -1.79 -21.23 -12.89
C ASN A 523 -2.37 -20.94 -14.27
N LEU A 524 -1.52 -20.44 -15.17
CA LEU A 524 -1.84 -20.07 -16.53
C LEU A 524 -1.11 -21.03 -17.49
N ASN A 525 -1.87 -21.90 -18.15
CA ASN A 525 -1.34 -22.80 -19.17
C ASN A 525 -1.80 -22.33 -20.55
N ILE A 526 -0.87 -22.16 -21.47
CA ILE A 526 -1.14 -21.58 -22.79
C ILE A 526 -0.56 -22.52 -23.86
N PHE A 527 -1.39 -22.94 -24.81
CA PHE A 527 -0.92 -23.50 -26.08
C PHE A 527 -1.06 -22.41 -27.13
N ALA A 528 0.04 -22.07 -27.80
CA ALA A 528 0.06 -20.94 -28.73
C ALA A 528 0.76 -21.29 -30.05
N THR A 529 0.23 -20.76 -31.15
CA THR A 529 0.87 -20.75 -32.46
C THR A 529 0.81 -19.33 -33.01
N PRO A 530 1.95 -18.66 -33.24
CA PRO A 530 1.96 -17.28 -33.68
C PRO A 530 1.38 -17.15 -35.10
N GLN A 531 0.82 -15.98 -35.37
CA GLN A 531 0.24 -15.58 -36.65
C GLN A 531 1.14 -14.55 -37.34
N LYS A 532 0.89 -14.29 -38.62
CA LYS A 532 1.64 -13.32 -39.42
C LYS A 532 1.66 -11.93 -38.78
N ASN A 533 2.73 -11.19 -39.06
CA ASN A 533 2.98 -9.84 -38.51
C ASN A 533 3.16 -9.83 -36.99
N SER A 534 3.54 -10.96 -36.39
CA SER A 534 3.91 -11.02 -34.97
C SER A 534 5.37 -10.68 -34.77
N ARG A 535 5.66 -9.87 -33.75
CA ARG A 535 7.01 -9.45 -33.35
C ARG A 535 7.20 -9.64 -31.85
N LEU A 536 8.22 -10.37 -31.47
CA LEU A 536 8.56 -10.64 -30.07
C LEU A 536 10.01 -10.25 -29.80
N PHE A 537 10.24 -9.55 -28.71
CA PHE A 537 11.55 -9.16 -28.22
C PHE A 537 11.81 -9.79 -26.85
N ILE A 538 12.97 -10.43 -26.68
CA ILE A 538 13.37 -11.11 -25.45
C ILE A 538 14.76 -10.59 -25.03
N PRO A 539 14.85 -9.73 -24.00
CA PRO A 539 16.13 -9.29 -23.45
C PRO A 539 16.80 -10.36 -22.58
N ILE A 540 18.07 -10.68 -22.85
CA ILE A 540 18.90 -11.62 -22.09
C ILE A 540 19.89 -10.82 -21.24
N GLY A 541 19.43 -10.20 -20.14
CA GLY A 541 20.34 -9.44 -19.27
C GLY A 541 19.75 -8.36 -18.38
N TYR A 542 18.43 -8.20 -18.33
CA TYR A 542 17.77 -7.06 -17.65
C TYR A 542 16.93 -7.42 -16.42
N GLY A 543 16.89 -8.70 -16.05
CA GLY A 543 16.13 -9.18 -14.90
C GLY A 543 16.85 -8.96 -13.57
N SER A 544 17.23 -7.73 -13.22
CA SER A 544 17.48 -7.29 -11.81
C SER A 544 17.89 -5.83 -11.66
N ASP A 545 18.47 -5.17 -12.67
CA ASP A 545 19.07 -3.82 -12.51
C ASP A 545 18.46 -2.74 -13.42
N VAL A 546 17.12 -2.71 -13.55
CA VAL A 546 16.39 -1.51 -14.00
C VAL A 546 15.53 -1.01 -12.84
N SER A 547 16.16 -0.82 -11.69
CA SER A 547 15.67 0.13 -10.69
C SER A 547 16.48 1.41 -10.83
N ASP A 548 15.76 2.50 -11.12
CA ASP A 548 16.17 3.91 -11.03
C ASP A 548 17.09 4.49 -12.13
N TYR A 549 16.48 4.81 -13.29
CA TYR A 549 16.76 6.13 -13.89
C TYR A 549 15.88 7.20 -13.23
N ASN A 550 16.12 7.45 -11.94
CA ASN A 550 15.56 8.60 -11.24
C ASN A 550 16.34 9.85 -11.62
N TYR A 551 15.86 10.58 -12.63
CA TYR A 551 16.20 12.00 -12.76
C TYR A 551 15.61 12.74 -11.54
N ILE A 552 16.50 13.10 -10.61
CA ILE A 552 16.30 14.04 -9.50
C ILE A 552 15.19 13.65 -8.52
N SER A 553 15.56 13.00 -7.41
CA SER A 553 14.75 13.00 -6.19
C SER A 553 15.39 13.93 -5.16
N PHE A 554 14.62 14.92 -4.70
CA PHE A 554 15.00 15.75 -3.55
C PHE A 554 14.72 14.93 -2.28
N LYS A 555 15.77 14.61 -1.52
CA LYS A 555 15.64 13.98 -0.19
C LYS A 555 14.89 14.92 0.76
N GLN A 556 13.66 14.55 1.12
CA GLN A 556 13.04 14.98 2.37
C GLN A 556 13.52 14.02 3.47
N TYR A 557 14.09 14.56 4.55
CA TYR A 557 14.52 13.79 5.70
C TYR A 557 13.31 13.29 6.50
N GLY A 558 13.27 11.98 6.76
CA GLY A 558 12.40 11.41 7.80
C GLY A 558 11.36 10.40 7.32
N GLU A 559 11.79 9.28 6.72
CA GLU A 559 11.15 7.97 6.85
C GLU A 559 12.08 6.92 6.24
N VAL A 560 12.37 5.84 6.98
CA VAL A 560 13.07 4.69 6.42
C VAL A 560 12.08 4.03 5.48
N GLN A 561 12.22 4.26 4.17
CA GLN A 561 11.54 3.42 3.19
C GLN A 561 12.06 2.01 3.41
N ALA A 562 11.19 1.15 3.96
CA ALA A 562 11.39 -0.28 3.87
C ALA A 562 11.65 -0.61 2.39
N PRO A 563 12.62 -1.49 2.06
CA PRO A 563 12.81 -1.93 0.69
C PRO A 563 11.44 -2.38 0.18
N LYS A 564 10.98 -1.75 -0.90
CA LYS A 564 9.74 -2.12 -1.57
C LYS A 564 9.93 -3.59 -1.93
N GLU A 565 9.26 -4.50 -1.21
CA GLU A 565 9.29 -5.92 -1.55
C GLU A 565 8.94 -6.01 -3.02
N GLU A 566 9.82 -6.62 -3.81
CA GLU A 566 9.51 -6.95 -5.20
C GLU A 566 8.15 -7.64 -5.19
N SER A 567 7.21 -7.06 -5.93
CA SER A 567 5.86 -7.60 -6.05
C SER A 567 5.97 -8.99 -6.66
N LYS A 568 6.04 -10.03 -5.81
CA LYS A 568 6.04 -11.43 -6.25
C LYS A 568 4.84 -11.62 -7.16
N SER A 569 5.10 -12.04 -8.40
CA SER A 569 4.06 -12.32 -9.37
C SER A 569 3.10 -13.34 -8.77
N LYS A 570 1.79 -13.12 -8.89
CA LYS A 570 0.77 -14.07 -8.40
C LYS A 570 0.45 -15.17 -9.42
N LEU A 571 1.20 -15.21 -10.52
CA LEU A 571 0.95 -16.05 -11.69
C LEU A 571 2.12 -17.03 -11.90
N ASN A 572 1.78 -18.31 -12.00
CA ASN A 572 2.62 -19.37 -12.53
C ASN A 572 2.22 -19.63 -13.98
N ILE A 573 3.13 -19.41 -14.92
CA ILE A 573 2.82 -19.44 -16.35
C ILE A 573 3.60 -20.55 -17.02
N ARG A 574 2.90 -21.29 -17.86
CA ARG A 574 3.48 -22.27 -18.76
C ARG A 574 2.93 -22.04 -20.16
N ILE A 575 3.82 -21.86 -21.13
CA ILE A 575 3.48 -21.65 -22.53
C ILE A 575 4.11 -22.79 -23.33
N ASP A 576 3.28 -23.62 -23.93
CA ASP A 576 3.67 -24.63 -24.91
C ASP A 576 3.43 -24.02 -26.32
N ALA A 577 4.48 -23.43 -26.89
CA ALA A 577 4.43 -22.71 -28.16
C ALA A 577 4.94 -23.55 -29.34
N ILE A 578 4.19 -23.55 -30.44
CA ILE A 578 4.63 -24.05 -31.74
C ILE A 578 5.11 -22.84 -32.54
N ALA A 579 6.40 -22.56 -32.52
CA ALA A 579 7.00 -21.47 -33.28
C ALA A 579 6.98 -21.79 -34.79
N THR A 580 6.64 -20.79 -35.59
CA THR A 580 6.60 -20.84 -37.05
C THR A 580 7.29 -19.60 -37.62
N PRO A 581 7.67 -19.59 -38.92
CA PRO A 581 8.30 -18.42 -39.55
C PRO A 581 7.40 -17.17 -39.65
N ASP A 582 6.14 -17.27 -39.22
CA ASP A 582 5.23 -16.14 -39.13
C ASP A 582 5.56 -15.19 -37.95
N LEU A 583 6.37 -15.64 -36.98
CA LEU A 583 6.88 -14.84 -35.87
C LEU A 583 8.28 -14.29 -36.16
N GLU A 584 8.42 -12.97 -36.06
CA GLU A 584 9.72 -12.29 -35.99
C GLU A 584 10.19 -12.23 -34.53
N ALA A 585 11.17 -13.05 -34.16
CA ALA A 585 11.75 -13.05 -32.82
C ALA A 585 13.08 -12.28 -32.82
N THR A 586 13.27 -11.42 -31.82
CA THR A 586 14.54 -10.73 -31.58
C THR A 586 15.01 -11.00 -30.17
N ILE A 587 16.13 -11.71 -30.04
CA ILE A 587 16.83 -11.90 -28.78
C ILE A 587 17.82 -10.75 -28.64
N ILE A 588 17.65 -9.96 -27.59
CA ILE A 588 18.49 -8.78 -27.35
C ILE A 588 19.54 -9.16 -26.31
N LEU A 589 20.80 -9.20 -26.74
CA LEU A 589 21.93 -9.58 -25.89
C LEU A 589 22.45 -8.38 -25.12
N ASP A 590 22.55 -7.22 -25.79
CA ASP A 590 22.99 -5.97 -25.19
C ASP A 590 22.33 -4.77 -25.90
N PRO A 591 21.26 -4.19 -25.33
CA PRO A 591 20.61 -2.95 -25.77
C PRO A 591 21.55 -1.76 -25.90
N ALA A 592 22.57 -1.63 -25.05
CA ALA A 592 23.43 -0.46 -25.01
C ALA A 592 24.40 -0.45 -26.20
N THR A 593 24.81 -1.63 -26.67
CA THR A 593 25.57 -1.77 -27.91
C THR A 593 24.68 -2.08 -29.11
N GLY A 594 23.42 -2.50 -28.87
CA GLY A 594 22.46 -3.00 -29.84
C GLY A 594 22.85 -4.33 -30.46
N ASP A 595 23.53 -5.17 -29.67
CA ASP A 595 23.84 -6.57 -29.97
C ASP A 595 22.56 -7.42 -29.85
N GLN A 596 22.18 -8.07 -30.95
CA GLN A 596 20.93 -8.80 -31.04
C GLN A 596 20.94 -9.87 -32.14
N ILE A 597 20.16 -10.92 -31.92
CA ILE A 597 19.83 -11.95 -32.91
C ILE A 597 18.38 -11.76 -33.31
N TRP A 598 18.14 -11.40 -34.58
CA TRP A 598 16.82 -11.42 -35.20
C TRP A 598 16.66 -12.71 -36.00
N ALA A 599 15.54 -13.42 -35.84
CA ALA A 599 15.30 -14.68 -36.54
C ALA A 599 13.81 -15.00 -36.77
N LYS A 600 13.56 -15.70 -37.88
CA LYS A 600 12.34 -16.45 -38.21
C LYS A 600 12.69 -17.92 -38.32
N GLY A 601 11.84 -18.78 -37.79
CA GLY A 601 12.18 -20.19 -37.68
C GLY A 601 11.05 -21.02 -37.11
N SER A 602 11.34 -22.29 -36.95
CA SER A 602 10.36 -23.29 -36.53
C SER A 602 10.86 -24.10 -35.33
N GLY A 603 9.97 -24.43 -34.40
CA GLY A 603 10.35 -25.18 -33.21
C GLY A 603 9.21 -25.37 -32.21
N ASN A 604 9.34 -26.37 -31.34
CA ASN A 604 8.46 -26.51 -30.18
C ASN A 604 9.21 -25.96 -28.96
N ILE A 605 8.66 -24.89 -28.37
CA ILE A 605 9.26 -24.17 -27.26
C ILE A 605 8.32 -24.21 -26.07
N ILE A 606 8.83 -24.64 -24.92
CA ILE A 606 8.13 -24.59 -23.64
C ILE A 606 8.76 -23.45 -22.84
N LEU A 607 7.97 -22.46 -22.46
CA LEU A 607 8.37 -21.36 -21.59
C LEU A 607 7.67 -21.52 -20.24
N GLU A 608 8.42 -21.44 -19.16
CA GLU A 608 7.89 -21.48 -17.79
C GLU A 608 8.32 -20.22 -17.04
N LEU A 609 7.36 -19.50 -16.45
CA LEU A 609 7.59 -18.35 -15.58
C LEU A 609 6.91 -18.63 -14.23
N PRO A 610 7.66 -19.13 -13.24
CA PRO A 610 7.15 -19.33 -11.89
C PRO A 610 6.80 -18.01 -11.21
N SER A 611 5.86 -18.04 -10.25
CA SER A 611 5.46 -16.87 -9.47
C SER A 611 6.60 -16.24 -8.65
N ASP A 612 7.58 -17.05 -8.27
CA ASP A 612 8.67 -16.74 -7.35
C ASP A 612 10.06 -17.13 -7.91
N GLY A 613 10.17 -17.29 -9.23
CA GLY A 613 11.38 -17.76 -9.87
C GLY A 613 11.66 -17.10 -11.21
N GLU A 614 12.83 -17.42 -11.74
CA GLU A 614 13.29 -16.92 -13.05
C GLU A 614 12.61 -17.66 -14.20
N MET A 615 12.49 -16.97 -15.33
CA MET A 615 11.95 -17.54 -16.56
C MET A 615 12.86 -18.65 -17.10
N LYS A 616 12.25 -19.74 -17.55
CA LYS A 616 12.93 -20.88 -18.17
C LYS A 616 12.36 -21.15 -19.55
N MET A 617 13.21 -21.61 -20.45
CA MET A 617 12.85 -22.02 -21.80
C MET A 617 13.45 -23.38 -22.11
N ASN A 618 12.66 -24.25 -22.75
CA ASN A 618 13.08 -25.58 -23.16
C ASN A 618 12.63 -25.83 -24.60
N GLY A 619 13.52 -26.36 -25.44
CA GLY A 619 13.19 -26.74 -26.82
C GLY A 619 14.25 -26.35 -27.83
N ASN A 620 14.03 -26.74 -29.07
CA ASN A 620 14.92 -26.44 -30.19
C ASN A 620 14.21 -25.46 -31.14
N TYR A 621 14.91 -24.41 -31.55
CA TYR A 621 14.47 -23.49 -32.59
C TYR A 621 15.42 -23.56 -33.78
N ILE A 622 14.87 -23.93 -34.93
CA ILE A 622 15.60 -24.04 -36.18
C ILE A 622 15.36 -22.74 -36.96
N ILE A 623 16.43 -22.01 -37.23
CA ILE A 623 16.38 -20.73 -37.93
C ILE A 623 16.27 -20.98 -39.43
N ASP A 624 15.23 -20.42 -40.03
CA ASP A 624 15.01 -20.41 -41.48
C ASP A 624 15.65 -19.16 -42.11
N GLU A 625 15.44 -18.00 -41.46
CA GLU A 625 16.04 -16.72 -41.83
C GLU A 625 16.49 -15.99 -40.57
N GLY A 626 17.70 -15.43 -40.56
CA GLY A 626 18.15 -14.66 -39.40
C GLY A 626 19.29 -13.70 -39.68
N LYS A 627 19.49 -12.78 -38.74
CA LYS A 627 20.54 -11.77 -38.76
C LYS A 627 21.11 -11.64 -37.36
N TYR A 628 22.43 -11.54 -37.27
CA TYR A 628 23.13 -11.23 -36.03
C TYR A 628 23.83 -9.89 -36.16
N ASN A 629 23.46 -8.94 -35.29
CA ASN A 629 24.07 -7.61 -35.24
C ASN A 629 25.24 -7.64 -34.27
N PHE A 630 26.41 -7.98 -34.78
CA PHE A 630 27.63 -8.02 -33.96
C PHE A 630 28.11 -6.60 -33.64
N SER A 631 28.38 -6.36 -32.36
CA SER A 631 28.95 -5.12 -31.85
C SER A 631 30.32 -5.35 -31.20
N PHE A 632 31.24 -4.40 -31.37
CA PHE A 632 32.53 -4.43 -30.66
C PHE A 632 32.37 -3.67 -29.34
N LYS A 633 32.37 -4.37 -28.20
CA LYS A 633 32.14 -3.78 -26.86
C LYS A 633 33.00 -2.54 -26.57
N GLN A 634 34.27 -2.51 -27.00
CA GLN A 634 35.19 -1.38 -26.80
C GLN A 634 34.94 -0.18 -27.72
N LEU A 635 34.17 -0.35 -28.80
CA LEU A 635 33.85 0.71 -29.78
C LEU A 635 32.41 1.21 -29.65
N GLN A 636 31.76 0.97 -28.52
CA GLN A 636 30.38 1.37 -28.24
C GLN A 636 30.13 2.86 -28.54
N VAL A 637 31.12 3.74 -28.29
CA VAL A 637 31.03 5.19 -28.52
C VAL A 637 30.84 5.55 -30.01
N LEU A 638 31.23 4.67 -30.94
CA LEU A 638 31.16 4.90 -32.38
C LEU A 638 29.90 4.31 -33.03
N ASN A 639 29.01 3.65 -32.28
CA ASN A 639 27.81 2.97 -32.78
C ASN A 639 28.06 2.03 -33.97
N TYR A 640 29.27 1.46 -34.06
CA TYR A 640 29.68 0.64 -35.19
C TYR A 640 29.21 -0.81 -35.04
N LYS A 641 28.45 -1.30 -36.03
CA LYS A 641 27.83 -2.63 -36.02
C LYS A 641 28.08 -3.36 -37.33
N ARG A 642 28.32 -4.68 -37.25
CA ARG A 642 28.40 -5.55 -38.43
C ARG A 642 27.29 -6.59 -38.39
N GLN A 643 26.50 -6.61 -39.46
CA GLN A 643 25.41 -7.56 -39.61
C GLN A 643 25.92 -8.82 -40.30
N PHE A 644 25.79 -9.96 -39.63
CA PHE A 644 25.98 -11.28 -40.21
C PHE A 644 24.62 -11.85 -40.62
N THR A 645 24.55 -12.46 -41.80
CA THR A 645 23.37 -13.21 -42.25
C THR A 645 23.48 -14.64 -41.74
N ILE A 646 22.51 -15.09 -40.95
CA ILE A 646 22.47 -16.44 -40.39
C ILE A 646 22.04 -17.41 -41.50
N ASN A 647 22.76 -18.53 -41.62
CA ASN A 647 22.42 -19.58 -42.55
C ASN A 647 21.22 -20.38 -42.05
N SER A 648 20.36 -20.79 -42.98
CA SER A 648 19.24 -21.70 -42.72
C SER A 648 19.72 -23.01 -42.08
N ASN A 649 18.90 -23.60 -41.21
CA ASN A 649 19.18 -24.78 -40.38
C ASN A 649 20.16 -24.55 -39.21
N SER A 650 20.52 -23.29 -38.92
CA SER A 650 21.16 -22.95 -37.64
C SER A 650 20.20 -23.23 -36.49
N VAL A 651 20.71 -23.69 -35.34
CA VAL A 651 19.87 -24.13 -34.22
C VAL A 651 20.22 -23.36 -32.95
N ILE A 652 19.18 -22.97 -32.21
CA ILE A 652 19.29 -22.53 -30.82
C ILE A 652 18.54 -23.54 -29.96
N LYS A 653 19.18 -24.05 -28.92
CA LYS A 653 18.61 -25.05 -28.03
C LYS A 653 18.58 -24.56 -26.59
N TRP A 654 17.41 -24.51 -25.99
CA TRP A 654 17.25 -24.20 -24.58
C TRP A 654 16.95 -25.45 -23.75
N ASN A 655 17.53 -25.52 -22.55
CA ASN A 655 17.35 -26.64 -21.61
C ASN A 655 17.12 -26.14 -20.16
N GLY A 656 16.56 -24.95 -19.97
CA GLY A 656 16.41 -24.32 -18.66
C GLY A 656 16.55 -22.81 -18.73
N ASP A 657 17.63 -22.26 -18.16
CA ASP A 657 17.93 -20.83 -18.22
C ASP A 657 18.03 -20.36 -19.67
N ILE A 658 17.39 -19.22 -19.97
CA ILE A 658 17.39 -18.62 -21.30
C ILE A 658 18.79 -18.14 -21.68
N ALA A 659 19.58 -17.64 -20.73
CA ALA A 659 20.93 -17.14 -20.97
C ALA A 659 21.93 -18.26 -21.34
N ASP A 660 21.68 -19.48 -20.88
CA ASP A 660 22.53 -20.67 -21.07
C ASP A 660 22.14 -21.52 -22.30
N ALA A 661 21.40 -20.94 -23.25
CA ALA A 661 21.02 -21.63 -24.47
C ALA A 661 22.25 -22.09 -25.28
N ASP A 662 22.22 -23.32 -25.79
CA ASP A 662 23.27 -23.90 -26.63
C ASP A 662 23.09 -23.44 -28.08
N LEU A 663 24.04 -22.64 -28.56
CA LEU A 663 24.08 -22.11 -29.91
C LEU A 663 24.83 -23.07 -30.84
N ASP A 664 24.26 -23.36 -32.01
CA ASP A 664 24.98 -23.88 -33.18
C ASP A 664 24.52 -23.07 -34.38
N VAL A 665 25.01 -21.83 -34.43
CA VAL A 665 24.58 -20.83 -35.40
C VAL A 665 25.72 -20.54 -36.36
N THR A 666 25.50 -20.79 -37.64
CA THR A 666 26.45 -20.41 -38.69
C THR A 666 25.93 -19.18 -39.41
N ALA A 667 26.81 -18.22 -39.67
CA ALA A 667 26.45 -16.98 -40.32
C ALA A 667 27.60 -16.47 -41.18
N TYR A 668 27.35 -15.51 -42.06
CA TYR A 668 28.40 -14.87 -42.85
C TYR A 668 28.17 -13.37 -43.03
N ALA A 669 29.26 -12.63 -43.17
CA ALA A 669 29.26 -11.25 -43.64
C ALA A 669 30.05 -11.15 -44.94
N GLN A 670 29.51 -10.47 -45.95
CA GLN A 670 30.19 -10.22 -47.22
C GLN A 670 30.85 -8.86 -47.21
N ILE A 671 32.18 -8.85 -47.38
CA ILE A 671 33.00 -7.64 -47.32
C ILE A 671 33.82 -7.53 -48.59
N LYS A 672 33.80 -6.36 -49.22
CA LYS A 672 34.48 -6.12 -50.48
C LYS A 672 35.91 -5.65 -50.22
N ALA A 673 36.90 -6.53 -50.39
CA ALA A 673 38.30 -6.26 -50.08
C ALA A 673 39.25 -6.71 -51.21
N ARG A 674 40.51 -6.25 -51.18
CA ARG A 674 41.55 -6.65 -52.14
C ARG A 674 42.46 -7.68 -51.48
N LEU A 675 42.72 -8.81 -52.14
CA LEU A 675 43.67 -9.80 -51.61
C LEU A 675 45.12 -9.31 -51.70
N TYR A 676 45.38 -8.26 -52.48
CA TYR A 676 46.72 -7.65 -52.63
C TYR A 676 47.34 -7.25 -51.29
N ASP A 677 46.51 -6.78 -50.34
CA ASP A 677 46.97 -6.32 -49.03
C ASP A 677 47.59 -7.47 -48.20
N LEU A 678 47.20 -8.73 -48.45
CA LEU A 678 47.77 -9.92 -47.80
C LEU A 678 49.16 -10.30 -48.31
N ILE A 679 49.52 -9.87 -49.52
CA ILE A 679 50.73 -10.29 -50.24
C ILE A 679 51.68 -9.15 -50.55
N ILE A 680 51.34 -7.90 -50.21
CA ILE A 680 52.07 -6.69 -50.62
C ILE A 680 53.57 -6.73 -50.28
N SER A 681 53.95 -7.27 -49.13
CA SER A 681 55.35 -7.41 -48.70
C SER A 681 56.07 -8.63 -49.30
N GLU A 682 55.36 -9.49 -50.03
CA GLU A 682 55.87 -10.75 -50.58
C GLU A 682 55.94 -10.75 -52.11
N VAL A 683 55.35 -9.75 -52.79
CA VAL A 683 55.27 -9.66 -54.25
C VAL A 683 56.65 -9.78 -54.91
N ASP A 684 57.60 -8.95 -54.50
CA ASP A 684 58.95 -8.91 -55.07
C ASP A 684 59.80 -10.12 -54.64
N ARG A 685 59.54 -10.67 -53.45
CA ARG A 685 60.29 -11.81 -52.88
C ARG A 685 59.91 -13.15 -53.52
N VAL A 686 58.64 -13.33 -53.87
CA VAL A 686 58.09 -14.58 -54.40
C VAL A 686 58.12 -14.63 -55.93
N GLY A 687 58.29 -13.48 -56.61
CA GLY A 687 58.39 -13.42 -58.07
C GLY A 687 57.05 -13.67 -58.77
N LEU A 688 55.96 -13.12 -58.23
CA LEU A 688 54.60 -13.31 -58.76
C LEU A 688 54.45 -12.74 -60.17
N SER A 689 53.61 -13.39 -60.99
CA SER A 689 53.34 -12.90 -62.35
C SER A 689 52.51 -11.61 -62.33
N GLN A 690 52.66 -10.77 -63.37
CA GLN A 690 51.86 -9.55 -63.52
C GLN A 690 50.34 -9.80 -63.55
N ASN A 691 49.93 -11.00 -63.97
CA ASN A 691 48.52 -11.38 -63.98
C ASN A 691 48.00 -11.69 -62.57
N GLU A 692 48.78 -12.37 -61.73
CA GLU A 692 48.41 -12.64 -60.32
C GLU A 692 48.37 -11.37 -59.48
N ILE A 693 49.28 -10.42 -59.72
CA ILE A 693 49.29 -9.12 -59.03
C ILE A 693 48.02 -8.33 -59.37
N ARG A 694 47.68 -8.23 -60.66
CA ARG A 694 46.46 -7.54 -61.12
C ARG A 694 45.19 -8.19 -60.59
N ASP A 695 45.15 -9.52 -60.50
CA ASP A 695 44.02 -10.24 -59.94
C ASP A 695 43.81 -9.91 -58.46
N ALA A 696 44.88 -9.93 -57.67
CA ALA A 696 44.84 -9.61 -56.24
C ALA A 696 44.43 -8.14 -55.96
N GLN A 697 44.72 -7.21 -56.88
CA GLN A 697 44.37 -5.79 -56.76
C GLN A 697 42.88 -5.49 -56.99
N ILE A 698 42.14 -6.42 -57.62
CA ILE A 698 40.73 -6.24 -57.88
C ILE A 698 39.94 -6.55 -56.61
N MET A 699 39.07 -5.61 -56.22
CA MET A 699 38.16 -5.79 -55.10
C MET A 699 37.20 -6.94 -55.39
N GLN A 700 37.17 -7.90 -54.48
CA GLN A 700 36.30 -9.07 -54.55
C GLN A 700 35.58 -9.29 -53.23
N MET A 701 34.44 -9.98 -53.29
CA MET A 701 33.64 -10.28 -52.11
C MET A 701 34.29 -11.40 -51.31
N VAL A 702 34.65 -11.08 -50.07
CA VAL A 702 35.19 -12.00 -49.07
C VAL A 702 34.07 -12.35 -48.09
N ASN A 703 33.77 -13.64 -47.96
CA ASN A 703 32.86 -14.16 -46.95
C ASN A 703 33.64 -14.32 -45.64
N VAL A 704 33.30 -13.50 -44.64
CA VAL A 704 33.66 -13.74 -43.24
C VAL A 704 32.63 -14.69 -42.67
N ASN A 705 32.93 -15.98 -42.69
CA ASN A 705 32.05 -16.99 -42.09
C ASN A 705 32.28 -17.01 -40.58
N MET A 706 31.20 -17.10 -39.82
CA MET A 706 31.17 -17.16 -38.37
C MET A 706 30.41 -18.42 -37.95
N ASN A 707 30.97 -19.15 -36.99
CA ASN A 707 30.31 -20.21 -36.26
C ASN A 707 30.24 -19.77 -34.80
N MET A 708 29.02 -19.61 -34.31
CA MET A 708 28.69 -19.15 -32.97
C MET A 708 28.20 -20.35 -32.15
N ARG A 709 28.95 -20.67 -31.08
CA ARG A 709 28.68 -21.77 -30.16
C ARG A 709 28.63 -21.32 -28.70
N GLY A 710 28.20 -22.19 -27.80
CA GLY A 710 28.16 -21.88 -26.36
C GLY A 710 26.87 -21.14 -25.99
N SER A 711 26.91 -20.33 -24.92
CA SER A 711 25.73 -19.68 -24.33
C SER A 711 25.34 -18.38 -25.03
N LEU A 712 24.08 -17.94 -24.89
CA LEU A 712 23.64 -16.61 -25.36
C LEU A 712 24.36 -15.47 -24.63
N LYS A 713 24.73 -15.66 -23.36
CA LYS A 713 25.43 -14.65 -22.55
C LYS A 713 26.88 -14.44 -22.99
N GLU A 714 27.58 -15.52 -23.33
CA GLU A 714 28.99 -15.50 -23.74
C GLU A 714 29.21 -16.45 -24.93
N PRO A 715 28.79 -16.05 -26.16
CA PRO A 715 28.97 -16.89 -27.33
C PRO A 715 30.46 -17.04 -27.72
N ASP A 716 30.91 -18.27 -27.95
CA ASP A 716 32.20 -18.61 -28.59
C ASP A 716 32.09 -18.37 -30.10
N LEU A 717 32.76 -17.32 -30.60
CA LEU A 717 32.74 -16.93 -32.01
C LEU A 717 34.01 -17.44 -32.71
N ARG A 718 33.84 -18.38 -33.64
CA ARG A 718 34.91 -18.87 -34.51
C ARG A 718 34.70 -18.39 -35.92
N PHE A 719 35.78 -18.03 -36.60
CA PHE A 719 35.71 -17.45 -37.94
C PHE A 719 36.38 -18.33 -38.99
N ARG A 720 36.04 -18.10 -40.26
CA ARG A 720 36.76 -18.61 -41.42
C ARG A 720 36.56 -17.68 -42.60
N LEU A 721 37.64 -17.30 -43.26
CA LEU A 721 37.59 -16.47 -44.46
C LEU A 721 37.46 -17.34 -45.70
N ASP A 722 36.58 -16.94 -46.61
CA ASP A 722 36.42 -17.57 -47.91
C ASP A 722 36.15 -16.52 -48.98
N LEU A 723 36.34 -16.87 -50.25
CA LEU A 723 35.95 -16.00 -51.36
C LEU A 723 34.52 -16.33 -51.78
N ALA A 724 33.70 -15.31 -52.03
CA ALA A 724 32.36 -15.55 -52.57
C ALA A 724 32.42 -16.05 -54.03
N GLU A 725 33.50 -15.73 -54.74
CA GLU A 725 33.75 -16.13 -56.13
C GLU A 725 35.06 -16.92 -56.23
N ASN A 726 35.07 -18.00 -57.01
CA ASN A 726 36.25 -18.85 -57.20
C ASN A 726 37.31 -18.23 -58.14
N ARG A 727 37.28 -16.91 -58.35
CA ARG A 727 38.09 -16.20 -59.34
C ARG A 727 39.59 -16.30 -59.04
N SER A 728 39.98 -16.04 -57.79
CA SER A 728 41.39 -16.05 -57.37
C SER A 728 41.85 -17.41 -56.86
N VAL A 729 41.03 -18.46 -56.96
CA VAL A 729 41.39 -19.81 -56.51
C VAL A 729 42.59 -20.32 -57.30
N GLY A 730 43.63 -20.75 -56.59
CA GLY A 730 44.89 -21.21 -57.18
C GLY A 730 45.98 -20.14 -57.30
N THR A 731 45.67 -18.87 -57.03
CA THR A 731 46.68 -17.80 -56.92
C THR A 731 47.44 -17.86 -55.60
N TYR A 732 48.63 -17.24 -55.54
CA TYR A 732 49.38 -17.11 -54.28
C TYR A 732 48.60 -16.38 -53.18
N ALA A 733 47.81 -15.36 -53.54
CA ALA A 733 47.00 -14.59 -52.61
C ALA A 733 45.90 -15.45 -51.95
N TYR A 734 45.28 -16.35 -52.71
CA TYR A 734 44.34 -17.33 -52.17
C TYR A 734 45.02 -18.37 -51.27
N LEU A 735 46.21 -18.86 -51.63
CA LEU A 735 46.97 -19.77 -50.76
C LEU A 735 47.36 -19.09 -49.44
N LYS A 736 47.66 -17.78 -49.46
CA LYS A 736 47.91 -16.98 -48.26
C LYS A 736 46.65 -16.89 -47.38
N LEU A 737 45.48 -16.60 -47.98
CA LEU A 737 44.19 -16.60 -47.29
C LEU A 737 43.91 -17.96 -46.62
N MET A 738 44.15 -19.06 -47.33
CA MET A 738 43.99 -20.41 -46.79
C MET A 738 44.98 -20.71 -45.65
N ARG A 739 46.20 -20.17 -45.70
CA ARG A 739 47.16 -20.29 -44.59
C ARG A 739 46.68 -19.52 -43.36
N ILE A 740 46.12 -18.33 -43.54
CA ILE A 740 45.56 -17.49 -42.46
C ILE A 740 44.44 -18.25 -41.73
N ASN A 741 43.58 -18.97 -42.45
CA ASN A 741 42.54 -19.81 -41.84
C ASN A 741 43.08 -20.92 -40.91
N ASN A 742 44.38 -21.25 -40.96
CA ASN A 742 45.01 -22.25 -40.08
C ASN A 742 45.80 -21.62 -38.92
N ASP A 743 45.83 -20.29 -38.81
CA ASP A 743 46.48 -19.55 -37.73
C ASP A 743 45.43 -18.68 -37.02
N ASP A 744 44.96 -19.12 -35.87
CA ASP A 744 43.85 -18.48 -35.14
C ASP A 744 44.12 -17.00 -34.85
N ARG A 745 45.37 -16.65 -34.51
CA ARG A 745 45.73 -15.27 -34.17
C ARG A 745 45.70 -14.38 -35.40
N GLU A 746 46.31 -14.84 -36.49
CA GLU A 746 46.31 -14.09 -37.74
C GLU A 746 44.91 -13.99 -38.35
N LEU A 747 44.12 -15.07 -38.25
CA LEU A 747 42.72 -15.08 -38.67
C LEU A 747 41.89 -14.03 -37.93
N LEU A 748 42.00 -13.97 -36.59
CA LEU A 748 41.29 -12.99 -35.78
C LEU A 748 41.68 -11.55 -36.15
N ASN A 749 42.97 -11.28 -36.38
CA ASN A 749 43.44 -9.97 -36.85
C ASN A 749 42.82 -9.57 -38.19
N GLN A 750 42.83 -10.47 -39.16
CA GLN A 750 42.29 -10.19 -40.50
C GLN A 750 40.76 -10.04 -40.48
N VAL A 751 40.07 -10.85 -39.68
CA VAL A 751 38.62 -10.72 -39.47
C VAL A 751 38.28 -9.39 -38.81
N ALA A 752 38.99 -8.98 -37.75
CA ALA A 752 38.81 -7.69 -37.11
C ALA A 752 39.02 -6.54 -38.11
N SER A 753 40.09 -6.61 -38.90
CA SER A 753 40.37 -5.60 -39.93
C SER A 753 39.30 -5.53 -41.01
N LEU A 754 38.84 -6.68 -41.53
CA LEU A 754 37.78 -6.68 -42.52
C LEU A 754 36.48 -6.11 -41.94
N LEU A 755 36.11 -6.53 -40.74
CA LEU A 755 34.89 -6.07 -40.07
C LEU A 755 34.97 -4.59 -39.69
N LEU A 756 36.13 -4.01 -39.40
CA LEU A 756 36.25 -2.60 -38.98
C LEU A 756 36.62 -1.65 -40.14
N LEU A 757 37.53 -2.07 -41.00
CA LEU A 757 38.20 -1.24 -42.00
C LEU A 757 37.86 -1.63 -43.45
N GLU A 758 37.16 -2.75 -43.68
CA GLU A 758 36.82 -3.29 -45.01
C GLU A 758 38.03 -3.62 -45.90
N GLN A 759 39.17 -3.88 -45.28
CA GLN A 759 40.42 -4.24 -45.96
C GLN A 759 41.22 -5.24 -45.11
N PHE A 760 42.15 -5.96 -45.72
CA PHE A 760 43.09 -6.81 -45.00
C PHE A 760 44.28 -5.98 -44.47
N VAL A 761 44.97 -6.50 -43.45
CA VAL A 761 46.20 -5.91 -42.92
C VAL A 761 47.41 -6.72 -43.40
N PRO A 762 48.53 -6.09 -43.79
CA PRO A 762 49.74 -6.82 -44.16
C PRO A 762 50.31 -7.66 -42.99
N PRO A 763 50.96 -8.81 -43.24
CA PRO A 763 51.51 -9.69 -42.20
C PRO A 763 52.59 -9.06 -41.30
N GLU A 764 53.20 -7.96 -41.72
CA GLU A 764 54.18 -7.20 -40.92
C GLU A 764 53.50 -6.30 -39.86
N GLY A 765 52.16 -6.30 -39.83
CA GLY A 765 51.35 -5.42 -39.00
C GLY A 765 51.23 -4.01 -39.59
N ILE A 766 50.35 -3.20 -39.00
CA ILE A 766 50.35 -1.76 -39.23
C ILE A 766 51.67 -1.25 -38.64
N SER A 767 52.52 -0.63 -39.46
CA SER A 767 53.84 -0.14 -39.05
C SER A 767 53.70 0.97 -38.00
N ASN A 768 53.67 0.60 -36.72
CA ASN A 768 54.13 1.43 -35.62
C ASN A 768 54.68 0.54 -34.50
N SER A 769 56.00 0.35 -34.56
CA SER A 769 56.83 -0.26 -33.53
C SER A 769 56.77 0.60 -32.26
N ASN A 770 55.94 0.21 -31.28
CA ASN A 770 56.18 0.30 -29.83
C ASN A 770 54.85 0.11 -29.10
N ALA A 771 54.48 -1.14 -28.78
CA ALA A 771 53.74 -1.54 -27.55
C ALA A 771 52.98 -2.88 -27.71
N VAL A 772 53.64 -4.01 -27.96
CA VAL A 772 53.06 -5.32 -27.58
C VAL A 772 54.18 -6.32 -27.29
N ALA A 773 54.70 -6.30 -26.06
CA ALA A 773 55.49 -7.39 -25.51
C ALA A 773 54.95 -7.72 -24.11
N SER A 774 54.47 -8.95 -23.96
CA SER A 774 53.88 -9.57 -22.76
C SER A 774 52.38 -9.32 -22.55
N GLY A 775 51.62 -10.41 -22.62
CA GLY A 775 50.18 -10.47 -22.42
C GLY A 775 49.55 -11.48 -23.37
N THR A 776 49.09 -12.62 -22.84
CA THR A 776 48.36 -13.66 -23.58
C THR A 776 47.04 -13.07 -24.08
N ILE A 777 46.90 -12.85 -25.38
CA ILE A 777 45.70 -12.26 -25.99
C ILE A 777 44.69 -13.37 -26.21
N ASN A 778 43.58 -13.36 -25.47
CA ASN A 778 42.60 -14.45 -25.47
C ASN A 778 41.25 -14.07 -26.10
N ASN A 779 41.03 -12.81 -26.51
CA ASN A 779 39.74 -12.38 -27.06
C ASN A 779 39.89 -11.33 -28.19
N MET A 780 38.89 -11.27 -29.09
CA MET A 780 38.78 -10.31 -30.21
C MET A 780 38.83 -8.85 -29.74
N SER A 781 38.38 -8.61 -28.52
CA SER A 781 38.12 -7.31 -27.93
C SER A 781 39.42 -6.55 -27.56
N GLU A 782 40.48 -7.29 -27.19
CA GLU A 782 41.84 -6.78 -26.96
C GLU A 782 42.59 -6.43 -28.26
N LEU A 783 42.32 -7.15 -29.35
CA LEU A 783 42.90 -6.88 -30.68
C LEU A 783 42.33 -5.59 -31.29
N VAL A 784 41.03 -5.32 -31.09
CA VAL A 784 40.39 -4.10 -31.56
C VAL A 784 40.97 -2.84 -30.91
N SER A 785 41.35 -2.89 -29.64
CA SER A 785 41.96 -1.75 -28.94
C SER A 785 43.31 -1.33 -29.55
N SER A 786 44.14 -2.32 -29.94
CA SER A 786 45.42 -2.05 -30.59
C SER A 786 45.26 -1.58 -32.05
N ALA A 787 44.30 -2.15 -32.80
CA ALA A 787 44.00 -1.71 -34.17
C ALA A 787 43.37 -0.29 -34.21
N ALA A 788 42.44 0.01 -33.30
CA ALA A 788 41.74 1.29 -33.22
C ALA A 788 42.69 2.45 -32.90
N SER A 789 43.62 2.29 -31.96
CA SER A 789 44.55 3.38 -31.57
C SER A 789 45.40 3.91 -32.74
N SER A 790 45.75 3.08 -33.73
CA SER A 790 46.55 3.49 -34.90
C SER A 790 45.73 4.11 -36.03
N GLN A 791 44.42 3.80 -36.09
CA GLN A 791 43.52 4.22 -37.17
C GLN A 791 42.54 5.31 -36.75
N VAL A 792 42.32 5.56 -35.45
CA VAL A 792 41.45 6.67 -34.96
C VAL A 792 41.90 8.01 -35.54
N THR A 793 43.20 8.23 -35.74
CA THR A 793 43.73 9.44 -36.38
C THR A 793 43.38 9.52 -37.88
N ASN A 794 43.32 8.40 -38.60
CA ASN A 794 42.99 8.37 -40.03
C ASN A 794 41.48 8.26 -40.30
N PHE A 795 40.74 7.60 -39.41
CA PHE A 795 39.29 7.44 -39.44
C PHE A 795 38.58 8.73 -39.03
N ALA A 796 39.12 9.47 -38.04
CA ALA A 796 38.66 10.82 -37.71
C ALA A 796 38.80 11.77 -38.90
N ASN A 797 39.93 11.73 -39.63
CA ASN A 797 40.14 12.56 -40.81
C ASN A 797 39.21 12.22 -41.98
N LYS A 798 38.82 10.95 -42.13
CA LYS A 798 37.96 10.49 -43.23
C LYS A 798 36.46 10.73 -42.97
N ILE A 799 36.03 10.75 -41.70
CA ILE A 799 34.64 11.01 -41.31
C ILE A 799 34.38 12.51 -41.09
N LEU A 800 35.38 13.28 -40.63
CA LEU A 800 35.18 14.71 -40.32
C LEU A 800 35.32 15.64 -41.52
N GLY A 801 35.79 15.17 -42.69
CA GLY A 801 35.86 16.01 -43.90
C GLY A 801 36.51 17.37 -43.68
N MET A 802 37.54 17.44 -42.83
CA MET A 802 38.28 18.67 -42.57
C MET A 802 39.44 18.74 -43.56
N GLU A 803 39.21 19.41 -44.69
CA GLU A 803 40.29 20.09 -45.39
C GLU A 803 40.86 21.17 -44.46
N ASP A 804 42.18 21.10 -44.27
CA ASP A 804 43.10 22.12 -43.75
C ASP A 804 42.63 22.99 -42.58
N LEU A 805 43.36 22.91 -41.46
CA LEU A 805 43.87 24.10 -40.77
C LEU A 805 45.06 23.72 -39.89
N TYR A 806 46.11 24.54 -40.02
CA TYR A 806 47.28 24.64 -39.15
C TYR A 806 46.92 24.84 -37.67
#